data_AF-A0A418C327-F1
#
_entry.id   AF-A0A418C327-F1
#
_cell.length_a   1.000
_cell.length_b   1.000
_cell.length_c   1.000
_cell.angle_alpha   90.00
_cell.angle_beta   90.00
_cell.angle_gamma   90.00
#
_symmetry.space_group_name_H-M   'P 1'
#
loop_
_entity.id
_entity.type
_entity.pdbx_description
1 polymer ?
#
loop_
_entity_poly.entity_id
_entity_poly.type
_entity_poly.pdbx_seq_one_letter_code
_entity_poly.pdbx_strand_id
1 'polypeptide(L)'
;MHTKRPVTTSAPPSTPSPSLCLPAKANYDFPGNAISYVSSRQFKDCCAECTSTYGCNFYVWTDYNSGTGWLKSKQGSDKVLSFGSRAAFAPGGGVAPTCSPVEVNTDYAGVDIVGVAGPLDTCCDACKANYKCNAYSWFNGVCYLKGKRHGASPNSHVQTARVYKCAAPQVNTDYVGNDIGSVVAEAAEDCCAVCRSTAKCKAYSYAQGVCYLKSAKGVTKSNGGVTSASPTPLLAVDLRQTIKWFSSRHLFALMRRVDLSICDTTGSMGTYLPALKASLRQVFLVAKLLFHGRLMVHIVSYKDYCDANGLLSTVSRRTSRNDAIVKFVDDLKPTGGGDFPEAVKTALNHVIMTVDDIRATVSATSRALVFLYTDAPPHHQTTRSNNQSREIEAIQDNPKYRGGHDWFQLQRTLQDLGIPVYTFHSPTRDYLSPSFYGAMGPTVILPQLSSTIITEATMGLLLQLMAQTFEVTIGSNFARSSFTHKGEPFDQSFSAQDETDIPPASSLVVTNETFVFAPLEWMKVDLNGLLPLFGRDADFRNLVMKTFEVIFRPENVLSVTYNPIFGKLWRLCCRQRLDPRLDDLTAKLSQCVPMLTGGAKVQVSEWLEESYNDSQRIRDAIANAAPLGPCFTLDIGHLSMSKASIRSLARAPQPGVLEGVQNILARLQYHQSPPAYSDKEDDDLMYLPLSLSNEYLFSFLPHLMFPGTTLSQRGAALVALVCCLSNHIHLINRAAEYLTLIQGTWLPFDYAVEFPEIFSAEFVQLLYRGQAYLTPFEQQVYRQLFAVHRLRLAATKDVDVVVGYTPQKDSLWPDRKARCHTCGYDTSLSLMVSPALCAMCVTYGDDAPTLQANTVVSGNESHIVECHDCHGIYAVLQVARLGTAAKCWFCRTNNVPLQPPPKTSCSGCLNQFIDPAGLYRADGSPSNGWLCPVCTDAPVRATTMMAVPFNALMQANPHVAVAHGWTTDKVKSAFVEMVFHTPYDSMFKLFTQKQAVLLATSPTNDPATVLHMAMHFQGKAILQSSAICESLKAIVLTDALRDVCNMCFEEFSLPCLSSACGRCPTKVCTPCLTKWFGAAQPGHLVSPAMLACAFCRGFPTLGVLRKYNRDACALKMDSRSVIEPNMYYGWCLGCYRVKRMMKRDCTRDPPLDEVAFRCAECVDAHAPVDLEWILIESQECPNCHAHTEKAGGCNHITCICGQHWCFECATGFDTAQLVYDHMYTSHRDDGGNE
;
A
#
# COMPACT_ATOMS: atom_id res chain seq x y z
N MET A 1 45.41 16.52 -23.23
CA MET A 1 46.02 17.23 -24.38
C MET A 1 44.91 17.69 -25.33
N HIS A 2 45.10 18.89 -25.90
CA HIS A 2 44.24 19.63 -26.84
C HIS A 2 42.89 20.19 -26.36
N THR A 3 42.94 21.47 -26.02
CA THR A 3 41.85 22.43 -25.97
C THR A 3 41.26 22.69 -27.36
N LYS A 4 39.94 22.54 -27.52
CA LYS A 4 39.18 23.15 -28.62
C LYS A 4 38.06 24.03 -28.03
N ARG A 5 37.95 25.24 -28.59
CA ARG A 5 36.92 26.27 -28.30
C ARG A 5 35.50 25.72 -28.48
N PRO A 6 34.50 26.29 -27.77
CA PRO A 6 33.11 25.89 -27.92
C PRO A 6 32.57 26.37 -29.27
N VAL A 7 32.09 25.43 -30.08
CA VAL A 7 31.24 25.71 -31.23
C VAL A 7 29.83 25.92 -30.70
N THR A 8 29.29 27.12 -30.87
CA THR A 8 27.86 27.40 -30.70
C THR A 8 27.08 26.66 -31.78
N THR A 9 26.48 25.52 -31.44
CA THR A 9 25.40 24.90 -32.21
C THR A 9 24.07 25.21 -31.53
N SER A 10 23.25 25.98 -32.24
CA SER A 10 21.86 26.28 -31.91
C SER A 10 21.05 25.01 -31.65
N ALA A 11 20.17 25.05 -30.63
CA ALA A 11 19.22 24.00 -30.34
C ALA A 11 18.38 23.64 -31.58
N PRO A 12 18.11 22.35 -31.84
CA PRO A 12 17.10 21.96 -32.82
C PRO A 12 15.73 22.49 -32.33
N PRO A 13 14.87 22.98 -33.24
CA PRO A 13 13.57 23.50 -32.85
C PRO A 13 12.75 22.40 -32.17
N SER A 14 12.17 22.73 -31.02
CA SER A 14 11.20 21.90 -30.30
C SER A 14 10.13 21.41 -31.27
N THR A 15 10.04 20.10 -31.46
CA THR A 15 8.89 19.47 -32.13
C THR A 15 7.64 19.75 -31.28
N PRO A 16 6.65 20.50 -31.80
CA PRO A 16 5.40 20.68 -31.09
C PRO A 16 4.63 19.36 -31.09
N SER A 17 3.99 19.06 -29.97
CA SER A 17 2.96 18.04 -29.86
C SER A 17 1.97 18.18 -31.04
N PRO A 18 1.51 17.09 -31.68
CA PRO A 18 0.65 17.21 -32.85
C PRO A 18 -0.65 17.92 -32.45
N SER A 19 -0.90 19.08 -33.07
CA SER A 19 -2.13 19.84 -32.88
C SER A 19 -3.31 19.05 -33.45
N LEU A 20 -4.38 18.88 -32.66
CA LEU A 20 -5.61 18.22 -33.09
C LEU A 20 -6.27 18.90 -34.31
N CYS A 21 -6.04 20.20 -34.53
CA CYS A 21 -6.58 20.95 -35.69
C CYS A 21 -5.64 20.98 -36.90
N LEU A 22 -6.22 21.09 -38.09
CA LEU A 22 -5.50 21.20 -39.36
C LEU A 22 -4.77 22.56 -39.51
N PRO A 23 -3.71 22.64 -40.36
CA PRO A 23 -2.94 23.87 -40.56
C PRO A 23 -3.78 25.05 -41.06
N ALA A 24 -3.40 26.26 -40.63
CA ALA A 24 -4.10 27.50 -40.95
C ALA A 24 -4.03 27.86 -42.45
N LYS A 25 -5.17 28.20 -43.05
CA LYS A 25 -5.26 28.91 -44.33
C LYS A 25 -5.30 30.42 -44.06
N ALA A 26 -4.31 31.15 -44.58
CA ALA A 26 -4.21 32.60 -44.38
C ALA A 26 -4.99 33.39 -45.44
N ASN A 27 -5.44 34.59 -45.06
CA ASN A 27 -6.07 35.63 -45.87
C ASN A 27 -7.47 35.31 -46.44
N TYR A 28 -8.23 34.47 -45.75
CA TYR A 28 -9.61 34.15 -46.12
C TYR A 28 -10.55 34.19 -44.91
N ASP A 29 -11.76 34.70 -45.13
CA ASP A 29 -12.92 34.52 -44.25
C ASP A 29 -14.03 33.76 -44.99
N PHE A 30 -14.85 33.05 -44.23
CA PHE A 30 -16.03 32.32 -44.68
C PHE A 30 -17.27 32.94 -44.05
N PRO A 31 -17.94 33.90 -44.71
CA PRO A 31 -19.07 34.61 -44.11
C PRO A 31 -20.24 33.68 -43.75
N GLY A 32 -20.90 33.94 -42.61
CA GLY A 32 -22.05 33.18 -42.12
C GLY A 32 -21.72 31.94 -41.27
N ASN A 33 -22.77 31.27 -40.77
CA ASN A 33 -22.71 30.04 -39.95
C ASN A 33 -21.85 30.13 -38.66
N ALA A 34 -21.74 31.34 -38.08
CA ALA A 34 -21.09 31.54 -36.79
C ALA A 34 -21.97 30.98 -35.66
N ILE A 35 -21.37 30.17 -34.80
CA ILE A 35 -21.97 29.58 -33.60
C ILE A 35 -21.81 30.54 -32.43
N SER A 36 -20.58 31.04 -32.27
CA SER A 36 -20.17 31.97 -31.23
C SER A 36 -18.84 32.62 -31.62
N TYR A 37 -18.38 33.58 -30.82
CA TYR A 37 -17.06 34.18 -30.97
C TYR A 37 -16.36 34.24 -29.63
N VAL A 38 -15.03 34.27 -29.66
CA VAL A 38 -14.17 34.44 -28.49
C VAL A 38 -13.19 35.58 -28.70
N SER A 39 -13.16 36.54 -27.77
CA SER A 39 -12.33 37.75 -27.83
C SER A 39 -10.99 37.57 -27.10
N SER A 40 -9.96 38.29 -27.58
CA SER A 40 -8.63 38.47 -26.96
C SER A 40 -7.74 37.21 -26.86
N ARG A 41 -7.60 36.43 -27.94
CA ARG A 41 -6.69 35.27 -27.97
C ARG A 41 -5.84 35.18 -29.24
N GLN A 42 -4.72 34.45 -29.16
CA GLN A 42 -3.88 34.11 -30.32
C GLN A 42 -4.56 33.03 -31.18
N PHE A 43 -4.27 33.00 -32.48
CA PHE A 43 -4.87 32.05 -33.45
C PHE A 43 -4.89 30.58 -32.98
N LYS A 44 -3.80 30.12 -32.35
CA LYS A 44 -3.63 28.73 -31.89
C LYS A 44 -4.65 28.34 -30.80
N ASP A 45 -5.13 29.30 -30.02
CA ASP A 45 -6.01 29.04 -28.88
C ASP A 45 -7.47 28.82 -29.33
N CYS A 46 -7.82 29.26 -30.55
CA CYS A 46 -9.14 29.03 -31.14
C CYS A 46 -9.38 27.56 -31.48
N CYS A 47 -8.32 26.76 -31.67
CA CYS A 47 -8.43 25.33 -31.92
C CYS A 47 -9.07 24.59 -30.75
N ALA A 48 -8.57 24.81 -29.53
CA ALA A 48 -9.08 24.16 -28.33
C ALA A 48 -10.54 24.56 -28.09
N GLU A 49 -10.86 25.83 -28.28
CA GLU A 49 -12.21 26.36 -28.10
C GLU A 49 -13.20 25.84 -29.14
N CYS A 50 -12.79 25.73 -30.41
CA CYS A 50 -13.64 25.09 -31.42
C CYS A 50 -13.84 23.60 -31.12
N THR A 51 -12.79 22.91 -30.65
CA THR A 51 -12.89 21.48 -30.30
C THR A 51 -13.79 21.23 -29.08
N SER A 52 -13.87 22.18 -28.14
CA SER A 52 -14.77 22.13 -26.98
C SER A 52 -16.18 22.70 -27.26
N THR A 53 -16.36 23.46 -28.34
CA THR A 53 -17.65 24.08 -28.68
C THR A 53 -18.48 23.14 -29.55
N TYR A 54 -19.61 22.70 -29.01
CA TYR A 54 -20.53 21.80 -29.70
C TYR A 54 -20.99 22.37 -31.05
N GLY A 55 -20.82 21.58 -32.11
CA GLY A 55 -21.17 21.95 -33.49
C GLY A 55 -20.11 22.77 -34.23
N CYS A 56 -18.98 23.13 -33.60
CA CYS A 56 -17.89 23.83 -34.28
C CYS A 56 -17.03 22.86 -35.08
N ASN A 57 -16.98 23.08 -36.40
CA ASN A 57 -16.21 22.26 -37.34
C ASN A 57 -14.96 22.99 -37.86
N PHE A 58 -14.95 24.33 -37.78
CA PHE A 58 -13.82 25.17 -38.16
C PHE A 58 -13.96 26.55 -37.52
N TYR A 59 -12.87 27.30 -37.47
CA TYR A 59 -12.84 28.64 -36.90
C TYR A 59 -12.10 29.61 -37.82
N VAL A 60 -12.49 30.88 -37.78
CA VAL A 60 -11.81 31.98 -38.46
C VAL A 60 -11.38 32.99 -37.42
N TRP A 61 -10.11 33.32 -37.38
CA TRP A 61 -9.58 34.37 -36.53
C TRP A 61 -9.32 35.63 -37.36
N THR A 62 -9.65 36.77 -36.77
CA THR A 62 -9.45 38.11 -37.33
C THR A 62 -8.77 39.00 -36.30
N ASP A 63 -8.11 40.07 -36.73
CA ASP A 63 -7.50 41.08 -35.86
C ASP A 63 -8.51 42.00 -35.14
N TYR A 64 -9.80 41.86 -35.46
CA TYR A 64 -10.90 42.53 -34.78
C TYR A 64 -10.81 42.42 -33.23
N ASN A 65 -10.99 43.54 -32.52
CA ASN A 65 -10.86 43.67 -31.05
C ASN A 65 -9.57 43.05 -30.46
N SER A 66 -8.42 43.33 -31.09
CA SER A 66 -7.10 42.81 -30.66
C SER A 66 -6.99 41.28 -30.76
N GLY A 67 -7.80 40.65 -31.62
CA GLY A 67 -7.81 39.22 -31.90
C GLY A 67 -9.11 38.55 -31.49
N THR A 68 -9.96 38.21 -32.46
CA THR A 68 -11.24 37.53 -32.24
C THR A 68 -11.30 36.24 -33.04
N GLY A 69 -11.64 35.13 -32.38
CA GLY A 69 -11.89 33.83 -32.99
C GLY A 69 -13.38 33.57 -33.20
N TRP A 70 -13.82 33.49 -34.44
CA TRP A 70 -15.18 33.18 -34.86
C TRP A 70 -15.33 31.67 -35.05
N LEU A 71 -16.13 31.02 -34.21
CA LEU A 71 -16.36 29.58 -34.22
C LEU A 71 -17.54 29.25 -35.14
N LYS A 72 -17.38 28.32 -36.09
CA LYS A 72 -18.33 28.13 -37.20
C LYS A 72 -18.71 26.66 -37.41
N SER A 73 -19.96 26.43 -37.79
CA SER A 73 -20.56 25.09 -37.89
C SER A 73 -20.44 24.44 -39.27
N LYS A 74 -20.41 25.22 -40.35
CA LYS A 74 -20.15 24.71 -41.70
C LYS A 74 -19.53 25.77 -42.59
N GLN A 75 -18.65 25.36 -43.50
CA GLN A 75 -18.08 26.28 -44.47
C GLN A 75 -19.17 26.62 -45.50
N GLY A 76 -19.43 27.92 -45.72
CA GLY A 76 -20.25 28.37 -46.85
C GLY A 76 -19.56 28.08 -48.19
N SER A 77 -20.32 28.06 -49.28
CA SER A 77 -19.80 27.76 -50.62
C SER A 77 -18.79 28.79 -51.14
N ASP A 78 -18.86 30.04 -50.68
CA ASP A 78 -18.02 31.13 -51.18
C ASP A 78 -16.98 31.58 -50.15
N LYS A 79 -15.70 31.43 -50.48
CA LYS A 79 -14.57 31.98 -49.71
C LYS A 79 -14.39 33.45 -50.09
N VAL A 80 -14.28 34.34 -49.10
CA VAL A 80 -14.04 35.77 -49.35
C VAL A 80 -12.60 36.10 -48.95
N LEU A 81 -11.89 36.81 -49.82
CA LEU A 81 -10.52 37.28 -49.54
C LEU A 81 -10.57 38.34 -48.44
N SER A 82 -9.84 38.10 -47.36
CA SER A 82 -9.75 39.00 -46.20
C SER A 82 -8.32 38.94 -45.66
N PHE A 83 -7.51 39.93 -46.04
CA PHE A 83 -6.10 39.99 -45.66
C PHE A 83 -5.95 40.18 -44.14
N GLY A 84 -5.11 39.35 -43.51
CA GLY A 84 -4.92 39.32 -42.05
C GLY A 84 -5.74 38.26 -41.32
N SER A 85 -6.81 37.75 -41.94
CA SER A 85 -7.63 36.67 -41.37
C SER A 85 -6.95 35.31 -41.51
N ARG A 86 -7.20 34.40 -40.57
CA ARG A 86 -6.66 33.02 -40.60
C ARG A 86 -7.78 32.04 -40.29
N ALA A 87 -7.92 30.97 -41.05
CA ALA A 87 -8.96 29.96 -40.85
C ALA A 87 -8.36 28.56 -40.73
N ALA A 88 -8.88 27.72 -39.84
CA ALA A 88 -8.46 26.33 -39.70
C ALA A 88 -9.62 25.41 -39.35
N PHE A 89 -9.50 24.15 -39.75
CA PHE A 89 -10.46 23.10 -39.44
C PHE A 89 -10.09 22.40 -38.15
N ALA A 90 -11.08 22.18 -37.29
CA ALA A 90 -10.96 21.29 -36.15
C ALA A 90 -11.64 19.95 -36.50
N PRO A 91 -11.19 18.80 -35.96
CA PRO A 91 -11.95 17.56 -36.07
C PRO A 91 -13.29 17.78 -35.36
N GLY A 92 -14.32 18.05 -36.15
CA GLY A 92 -15.68 18.25 -35.67
C GLY A 92 -16.16 17.02 -34.92
N GLY A 93 -16.18 17.12 -33.59
CA GLY A 93 -16.48 15.99 -32.73
C GLY A 93 -16.36 16.31 -31.24
N GLY A 94 -16.74 17.52 -30.83
CA GLY A 94 -16.95 17.79 -29.40
C GLY A 94 -17.97 16.79 -28.86
N VAL A 95 -17.59 16.00 -27.85
CA VAL A 95 -18.54 15.27 -27.01
C VAL A 95 -19.54 16.32 -26.53
N ALA A 96 -20.82 16.16 -26.86
CA ALA A 96 -21.84 17.12 -26.42
C ALA A 96 -21.66 17.32 -24.91
N PRO A 97 -21.43 18.57 -24.42
CA PRO A 97 -21.41 18.78 -22.99
C PRO A 97 -22.77 18.30 -22.48
N THR A 98 -22.75 17.34 -21.54
CA THR A 98 -23.96 16.69 -21.05
C THR A 98 -24.87 17.65 -20.28
N CYS A 99 -24.42 18.88 -20.04
CA CYS A 99 -25.19 20.01 -19.53
C CYS A 99 -24.96 21.25 -20.38
N SER A 100 -26.01 22.07 -20.56
CA SER A 100 -25.88 23.40 -21.16
C SER A 100 -25.16 24.36 -20.20
N PRO A 101 -24.64 25.49 -20.71
CA PRO A 101 -24.23 26.61 -19.87
C PRO A 101 -25.36 27.03 -18.91
N VAL A 102 -24.98 27.56 -17.75
CA VAL A 102 -25.92 28.03 -16.72
C VAL A 102 -26.52 29.37 -17.17
N GLU A 103 -27.83 29.41 -17.26
CA GLU A 103 -28.65 30.60 -17.48
C GLU A 103 -28.94 31.26 -16.11
N VAL A 104 -28.35 32.43 -15.88
CA VAL A 104 -28.52 33.20 -14.64
C VAL A 104 -29.78 34.05 -14.73
N ASN A 105 -30.47 34.22 -13.61
CA ASN A 105 -31.70 35.01 -13.48
C ASN A 105 -32.91 34.44 -14.24
N THR A 106 -32.92 33.13 -14.45
CA THR A 106 -33.96 32.43 -15.21
C THR A 106 -34.45 31.27 -14.37
N ASP A 107 -35.76 31.05 -14.35
CA ASP A 107 -36.38 29.85 -13.79
C ASP A 107 -37.13 29.06 -14.88
N TYR A 108 -36.94 27.75 -14.90
CA TYR A 108 -37.70 26.84 -15.76
C TYR A 108 -38.97 26.39 -15.04
N ALA A 109 -40.12 26.87 -15.49
CA ALA A 109 -41.41 26.46 -14.92
C ALA A 109 -41.69 24.97 -15.25
N GLY A 110 -42.27 24.23 -14.31
CA GLY A 110 -42.65 22.83 -14.52
C GLY A 110 -42.61 21.93 -13.27
N VAL A 111 -42.88 20.63 -13.48
CA VAL A 111 -42.92 19.61 -12.43
C VAL A 111 -41.51 19.27 -11.94
N ASP A 112 -41.17 19.77 -10.76
CA ASP A 112 -39.97 19.35 -10.03
C ASP A 112 -40.07 17.86 -9.67
N ILE A 113 -39.03 17.11 -9.99
CA ILE A 113 -38.91 15.69 -9.67
C ILE A 113 -38.49 15.53 -8.21
N VAL A 114 -37.46 16.29 -7.81
CA VAL A 114 -36.85 16.26 -6.47
C VAL A 114 -35.92 17.47 -6.28
N GLY A 115 -35.82 17.98 -5.06
CA GLY A 115 -34.80 18.94 -4.65
C GLY A 115 -33.60 18.23 -4.03
N VAL A 116 -32.39 18.52 -4.50
CA VAL A 116 -31.13 17.95 -3.98
C VAL A 116 -30.31 19.07 -3.36
N ALA A 117 -29.97 18.98 -2.08
CA ALA A 117 -29.14 19.97 -1.42
C ALA A 117 -27.70 19.91 -1.96
N GLY A 118 -27.12 21.07 -2.30
CA GLY A 118 -25.76 21.16 -2.83
C GLY A 118 -25.44 22.49 -3.53
N PRO A 119 -24.15 22.76 -3.78
CA PRO A 119 -23.71 23.91 -4.57
C PRO A 119 -24.08 23.75 -6.06
N LEU A 120 -24.19 24.87 -6.79
CA LEU A 120 -24.69 24.92 -8.18
C LEU A 120 -23.96 23.96 -9.14
N ASP A 121 -22.64 23.83 -9.00
CA ASP A 121 -21.79 22.98 -9.83
C ASP A 121 -22.15 21.48 -9.73
N THR A 122 -22.71 21.05 -8.60
CA THR A 122 -23.17 19.66 -8.40
C THR A 122 -24.54 19.37 -9.02
N CYS A 123 -25.32 20.41 -9.38
CA CYS A 123 -26.68 20.22 -9.89
C CYS A 123 -26.74 19.49 -11.22
N CYS A 124 -25.75 19.73 -12.08
CA CYS A 124 -25.63 19.07 -13.38
C CYS A 124 -25.43 17.55 -13.21
N ASP A 125 -24.57 17.13 -12.30
CA ASP A 125 -24.32 15.71 -12.05
C ASP A 125 -25.47 15.05 -11.29
N ALA A 126 -26.10 15.77 -10.35
CA ALA A 126 -27.33 15.32 -9.69
C ALA A 126 -28.46 15.10 -10.71
N CYS A 127 -28.61 16.01 -11.67
CA CYS A 127 -29.56 15.85 -12.76
C CYS A 127 -29.17 14.70 -13.67
N LYS A 128 -27.88 14.53 -14.05
CA LYS A 128 -27.41 13.38 -14.86
C LYS A 128 -27.76 12.05 -14.21
N ALA A 129 -27.52 11.91 -12.91
CA ALA A 129 -27.82 10.72 -12.13
C ALA A 129 -29.33 10.38 -12.10
N ASN A 130 -30.21 11.36 -12.22
CA ASN A 130 -31.66 11.13 -12.25
C ASN A 130 -32.21 11.02 -13.68
N TYR A 131 -32.55 9.82 -14.17
CA TYR A 131 -32.98 9.61 -15.56
C TYR A 131 -34.16 10.49 -16.02
N LYS A 132 -35.10 10.82 -15.13
CA LYS A 132 -36.26 11.67 -15.48
C LYS A 132 -35.84 13.12 -15.62
N CYS A 133 -34.73 13.52 -15.02
CA CYS A 133 -34.23 14.88 -15.07
C CYS A 133 -33.65 15.19 -16.45
N ASN A 134 -34.11 16.30 -17.02
CA ASN A 134 -33.63 16.88 -18.29
C ASN A 134 -33.24 18.36 -18.14
N ALA A 135 -33.47 18.99 -16.98
CA ALA A 135 -33.02 20.34 -16.63
C ALA A 135 -33.04 20.53 -15.10
N TYR A 136 -32.42 21.58 -14.57
CA TYR A 136 -32.51 21.93 -13.15
C TYR A 136 -32.63 23.46 -12.94
N SER A 137 -33.23 23.85 -11.81
CA SER A 137 -33.19 25.21 -11.26
C SER A 137 -32.51 25.18 -9.89
N TRP A 138 -31.45 25.94 -9.70
CA TRP A 138 -30.77 26.07 -8.41
C TRP A 138 -31.22 27.35 -7.69
N PHE A 139 -31.63 27.19 -6.43
CA PHE A 139 -32.03 28.30 -5.56
C PHE A 139 -31.71 27.95 -4.10
N ASN A 140 -31.06 28.88 -3.40
CA ASN A 140 -30.77 28.82 -1.96
C ASN A 140 -30.14 27.48 -1.50
N GLY A 141 -29.12 27.00 -2.22
CA GLY A 141 -28.39 25.77 -1.87
C GLY A 141 -29.12 24.47 -2.24
N VAL A 142 -30.19 24.53 -3.03
CA VAL A 142 -30.96 23.36 -3.48
C VAL A 142 -31.09 23.34 -5.01
N CYS A 143 -30.73 22.20 -5.61
CA CYS A 143 -30.93 21.87 -7.01
C CYS A 143 -32.31 21.24 -7.22
N TYR A 144 -33.28 22.00 -7.74
CA TYR A 144 -34.59 21.49 -8.13
C TYR A 144 -34.50 20.84 -9.50
N LEU A 145 -34.49 19.50 -9.53
CA LEU A 145 -34.36 18.69 -10.74
C LEU A 145 -35.69 18.60 -11.48
N LYS A 146 -35.71 18.84 -12.79
CA LYS A 146 -36.95 19.00 -13.58
C LYS A 146 -37.09 17.95 -14.68
N GLY A 147 -38.31 17.45 -14.83
CA GLY A 147 -38.67 16.41 -15.81
C GLY A 147 -38.64 16.87 -17.26
N LYS A 148 -39.00 18.12 -17.49
CA LYS A 148 -38.96 18.81 -18.79
C LYS A 148 -38.89 20.31 -18.55
N ARG A 149 -38.44 21.07 -19.54
CA ARG A 149 -38.58 22.52 -19.59
C ARG A 149 -40.01 22.85 -20.04
N HIS A 150 -40.75 23.65 -19.29
CA HIS A 150 -42.12 24.07 -19.65
C HIS A 150 -42.22 25.60 -19.59
N GLY A 151 -41.44 26.26 -20.46
CA GLY A 151 -41.23 27.71 -20.47
C GLY A 151 -40.07 28.17 -19.58
N ALA A 152 -39.58 29.39 -19.84
CA ALA A 152 -38.56 30.07 -19.05
C ALA A 152 -39.10 31.44 -18.61
N SER A 153 -39.04 31.74 -17.32
CA SER A 153 -39.47 33.02 -16.74
C SER A 153 -38.30 33.73 -16.06
N PRO A 154 -38.21 35.06 -16.11
CA PRO A 154 -37.17 35.81 -15.40
C PRO A 154 -37.33 35.70 -13.88
N ASN A 155 -36.25 35.33 -13.16
CA ASN A 155 -36.19 35.34 -11.71
C ASN A 155 -34.75 35.57 -11.25
N SER A 156 -34.48 36.75 -10.65
CA SER A 156 -33.13 37.25 -10.36
C SER A 156 -32.31 36.46 -9.32
N HIS A 157 -32.86 35.41 -8.71
CA HIS A 157 -32.18 34.63 -7.68
C HIS A 157 -32.00 33.15 -8.05
N VAL A 158 -32.42 32.77 -9.26
CA VAL A 158 -32.40 31.38 -9.73
C VAL A 158 -31.40 31.22 -10.87
N GLN A 159 -30.66 30.13 -10.84
CA GLN A 159 -29.70 29.74 -11.88
C GLN A 159 -30.11 28.39 -12.46
N THR A 160 -30.26 28.30 -13.78
CA THR A 160 -30.82 27.11 -14.44
C THR A 160 -29.91 26.56 -15.50
N ALA A 161 -30.00 25.26 -15.77
CA ALA A 161 -29.39 24.69 -16.96
C ALA A 161 -30.16 23.45 -17.45
N ARG A 162 -29.98 23.15 -18.73
CA ARG A 162 -30.50 21.95 -19.39
C ARG A 162 -29.48 20.83 -19.28
N VAL A 163 -29.95 19.58 -19.28
CA VAL A 163 -29.11 18.39 -19.20
C VAL A 163 -29.44 17.45 -20.35
N TYR A 164 -28.48 17.25 -21.24
CA TYR A 164 -28.64 16.48 -22.47
C TYR A 164 -28.38 14.99 -22.22
N LYS A 165 -29.39 14.17 -22.53
CA LYS A 165 -29.39 12.71 -22.30
C LYS A 165 -29.75 11.90 -23.53
N CYS A 166 -29.62 12.52 -24.69
CA CYS A 166 -29.68 11.87 -25.99
C CYS A 166 -28.33 11.97 -26.67
N ALA A 167 -28.13 11.16 -27.71
CA ALA A 167 -27.02 11.36 -28.62
C ALA A 167 -27.12 12.76 -29.24
N ALA A 168 -25.98 13.30 -29.63
CA ALA A 168 -25.86 14.60 -30.28
C ALA A 168 -26.91 14.75 -31.41
N PRO A 169 -27.80 15.77 -31.35
CA PRO A 169 -28.76 16.01 -32.42
C PRO A 169 -28.08 16.22 -33.77
N GLN A 170 -28.51 15.45 -34.75
CA GLN A 170 -28.03 15.48 -36.13
C GLN A 170 -28.84 16.50 -36.91
N VAL A 171 -28.26 17.68 -37.11
CA VAL A 171 -28.89 18.80 -37.83
C VAL A 171 -28.97 18.48 -39.33
N ASN A 172 -30.03 18.94 -39.98
CA ASN A 172 -30.35 18.67 -41.39
C ASN A 172 -30.44 17.17 -41.74
N THR A 173 -30.83 16.36 -40.76
CA THR A 173 -30.91 14.90 -40.91
C THR A 173 -32.27 14.45 -40.43
N ASP A 174 -32.98 13.71 -41.28
CA ASP A 174 -34.26 13.08 -40.96
C ASP A 174 -34.11 11.56 -40.81
N TYR A 175 -34.68 11.00 -39.75
CA TYR A 175 -34.82 9.55 -39.56
C TYR A 175 -36.13 9.08 -40.18
N VAL A 176 -36.07 8.50 -41.38
CA VAL A 176 -37.25 8.18 -42.18
C VAL A 176 -38.03 6.99 -41.58
N GLY A 177 -39.34 7.17 -41.41
CA GLY A 177 -40.27 6.14 -40.92
C GLY A 177 -40.28 5.92 -39.40
N ASN A 178 -40.89 4.81 -38.98
CA ASN A 178 -41.00 4.36 -37.57
C ASN A 178 -41.74 5.31 -36.62
N ASP A 179 -42.53 6.26 -37.11
CA ASP A 179 -43.30 7.20 -36.28
C ASP A 179 -44.33 6.50 -35.40
N ILE A 180 -44.30 6.80 -34.10
CA ILE A 180 -45.23 6.30 -33.09
C ILE A 180 -46.08 7.41 -32.46
N GLY A 181 -45.84 8.67 -32.83
CA GLY A 181 -46.59 9.83 -32.38
C GLY A 181 -45.83 11.12 -32.63
N SER A 182 -46.48 12.26 -32.40
CA SER A 182 -45.84 13.57 -32.48
C SER A 182 -46.27 14.48 -31.32
N VAL A 183 -45.40 15.42 -30.95
CA VAL A 183 -45.65 16.38 -29.88
C VAL A 183 -45.06 17.73 -30.28
N VAL A 184 -45.69 18.84 -29.87
CA VAL A 184 -45.14 20.18 -30.06
C VAL A 184 -43.98 20.40 -29.08
N ALA A 185 -42.89 21.00 -29.57
CA ALA A 185 -41.78 21.44 -28.73
C ALA A 185 -41.18 22.74 -29.27
N GLU A 186 -40.60 23.54 -28.37
CA GLU A 186 -39.98 24.81 -28.74
C GLU A 186 -38.63 24.63 -29.46
N ALA A 187 -37.92 23.53 -29.17
CA ALA A 187 -36.62 23.24 -29.76
C ALA A 187 -36.38 21.73 -29.93
N ALA A 188 -35.45 21.38 -30.83
CA ALA A 188 -35.13 19.98 -31.14
C ALA A 188 -34.58 19.21 -29.93
N GLU A 189 -33.94 19.92 -29.01
CA GLU A 189 -33.33 19.39 -27.80
C GLU A 189 -34.39 18.97 -26.77
N ASP A 190 -35.54 19.66 -26.75
CA ASP A 190 -36.64 19.37 -25.84
C ASP A 190 -37.34 18.04 -26.21
N CYS A 191 -37.24 17.62 -27.48
CA CYS A 191 -37.76 16.35 -27.97
C CYS A 191 -37.10 15.13 -27.30
N CYS A 192 -35.86 15.26 -26.84
CA CYS A 192 -35.16 14.20 -26.14
C CYS A 192 -35.87 13.80 -24.84
N ALA A 193 -36.32 14.80 -24.07
CA ALA A 193 -37.07 14.58 -22.85
C ALA A 193 -38.38 13.84 -23.14
N VAL A 194 -39.09 14.28 -24.19
CA VAL A 194 -40.38 13.68 -24.53
C VAL A 194 -40.22 12.26 -25.06
N CYS A 195 -39.25 11.99 -25.94
CA CYS A 195 -38.97 10.64 -26.41
C CYS A 195 -38.58 9.71 -25.25
N ARG A 196 -37.70 10.13 -24.33
CA ARG A 196 -37.31 9.32 -23.17
C ARG A 196 -38.47 9.05 -22.21
N SER A 197 -39.47 9.93 -22.17
CA SER A 197 -40.69 9.75 -21.37
C SER A 197 -41.77 8.92 -22.09
N THR A 198 -41.67 8.71 -23.41
CA THR A 198 -42.67 8.02 -24.22
C THR A 198 -42.32 6.54 -24.37
N ALA A 199 -43.22 5.66 -23.94
CA ALA A 199 -42.98 4.22 -24.04
C ALA A 199 -42.76 3.79 -25.50
N LYS A 200 -41.74 2.95 -25.72
CA LYS A 200 -41.30 2.45 -27.03
C LYS A 200 -40.64 3.49 -27.96
N CYS A 201 -40.47 4.74 -27.55
CA CYS A 201 -39.68 5.71 -28.34
C CYS A 201 -38.18 5.42 -28.20
N LYS A 202 -37.51 5.23 -29.34
CA LYS A 202 -36.06 4.99 -29.45
C LYS A 202 -35.33 6.01 -30.32
N ALA A 203 -36.05 6.92 -30.98
CA ALA A 203 -35.48 8.05 -31.70
C ALA A 203 -36.54 9.15 -31.93
N TYR A 204 -36.13 10.34 -32.35
CA TYR A 204 -37.05 11.40 -32.79
C TYR A 204 -36.47 12.20 -33.96
N SER A 205 -37.36 12.80 -34.77
CA SER A 205 -37.04 13.85 -35.75
C SER A 205 -37.80 15.13 -35.36
N TYR A 206 -37.13 16.27 -35.23
CA TYR A 206 -37.76 17.57 -34.98
C TYR A 206 -37.82 18.39 -36.26
N ALA A 207 -39.00 18.89 -36.60
CA ALA A 207 -39.22 19.79 -37.73
C ALA A 207 -40.37 20.75 -37.42
N GLN A 208 -40.18 22.03 -37.76
CA GLN A 208 -41.22 23.07 -37.70
C GLN A 208 -41.97 23.14 -36.34
N GLY A 209 -41.27 23.05 -35.21
CA GLY A 209 -41.90 23.12 -33.88
C GLY A 209 -42.49 21.80 -33.38
N VAL A 210 -42.29 20.69 -34.09
CA VAL A 210 -42.89 19.39 -33.77
C VAL A 210 -41.82 18.30 -33.68
N CYS A 211 -41.84 17.54 -32.59
CA CYS A 211 -41.07 16.31 -32.40
C CYS A 211 -41.89 15.11 -32.90
N TYR A 212 -41.40 14.45 -33.93
CA TYR A 212 -41.91 13.19 -34.42
C TYR A 212 -41.16 12.06 -33.70
N LEU A 213 -41.86 11.35 -32.81
CA LEU A 213 -41.33 10.30 -31.94
C LEU A 213 -41.34 8.96 -32.69
N LYS A 214 -40.25 8.19 -32.59
CA LYS A 214 -40.03 7.01 -33.43
C LYS A 214 -39.68 5.76 -32.63
N SER A 215 -40.18 4.60 -33.03
CA SER A 215 -39.94 3.30 -32.39
C SER A 215 -38.53 2.73 -32.61
N ALA A 216 -37.83 3.21 -33.63
CA ALA A 216 -36.45 2.86 -33.96
C ALA A 216 -35.80 3.95 -34.82
N LYS A 217 -34.46 4.01 -34.86
CA LYS A 217 -33.73 4.85 -35.81
C LYS A 217 -33.87 4.24 -37.21
N GLY A 218 -34.63 4.90 -38.07
CA GLY A 218 -34.80 4.53 -39.48
C GLY A 218 -33.60 4.95 -40.35
N VAL A 219 -33.75 4.78 -41.67
CA VAL A 219 -32.74 5.22 -42.64
C VAL A 219 -32.59 6.75 -42.55
N THR A 220 -31.35 7.22 -42.49
CA THR A 220 -31.03 8.65 -42.38
C THR A 220 -31.05 9.31 -43.76
N LYS A 221 -31.80 10.39 -43.94
CA LYS A 221 -31.83 11.21 -45.16
C LYS A 221 -31.42 12.66 -44.85
N SER A 222 -30.59 13.26 -45.68
CA SER A 222 -30.28 14.69 -45.58
C SER A 222 -31.52 15.52 -45.92
N ASN A 223 -31.98 16.36 -45.00
CA ASN A 223 -33.16 17.21 -45.17
C ASN A 223 -32.98 18.54 -44.42
N GLY A 224 -32.92 19.65 -45.16
CA GLY A 224 -32.74 20.99 -44.59
C GLY A 224 -33.91 21.37 -43.67
N GLY A 225 -33.61 21.67 -42.41
CA GLY A 225 -34.62 22.09 -41.42
C GLY A 225 -35.17 20.97 -40.52
N VAL A 226 -34.67 19.73 -40.65
CA VAL A 226 -34.99 18.62 -39.73
C VAL A 226 -33.79 18.31 -38.85
N THR A 227 -34.01 18.15 -37.54
CA THR A 227 -32.96 17.76 -36.58
C THR A 227 -33.37 16.48 -35.85
N SER A 228 -32.59 15.42 -36.01
CA SER A 228 -32.95 14.10 -35.46
C SER A 228 -31.95 13.60 -34.43
N ALA A 229 -32.41 12.91 -33.40
CA ALA A 229 -31.52 12.29 -32.43
C ALA A 229 -32.11 10.98 -31.89
N SER A 230 -31.26 10.11 -31.38
CA SER A 230 -31.66 8.94 -30.60
C SER A 230 -31.24 9.13 -29.14
N PRO A 231 -32.04 8.71 -28.15
CA PRO A 231 -31.56 8.58 -26.78
C PRO A 231 -30.21 7.86 -26.75
N THR A 232 -29.24 8.37 -25.99
CA THR A 232 -27.97 7.66 -25.82
C THR A 232 -28.28 6.34 -25.13
N PRO A 233 -27.72 5.21 -25.56
CA PRO A 233 -27.68 4.03 -24.73
C PRO A 233 -26.78 4.39 -23.54
N LEU A 234 -27.39 4.86 -22.46
CA LEU A 234 -26.77 4.73 -21.16
C LEU A 234 -26.45 3.24 -21.02
N LEU A 235 -25.25 2.89 -20.54
CA LEU A 235 -25.09 1.72 -19.69
C LEU A 235 -26.30 1.73 -18.77
N ALA A 236 -27.26 0.87 -19.05
CA ALA A 236 -28.62 1.01 -18.54
C ALA A 236 -28.59 0.68 -17.06
N VAL A 237 -28.26 1.68 -16.23
CA VAL A 237 -28.90 1.81 -14.93
C VAL A 237 -30.35 2.12 -15.28
N ASP A 238 -31.12 1.03 -15.39
CA ASP A 238 -32.55 1.03 -15.65
C ASP A 238 -33.25 1.78 -14.53
N LEU A 239 -33.34 3.10 -14.67
CA LEU A 239 -33.89 3.97 -13.66
C LEU A 239 -35.44 3.90 -13.57
N ARG A 240 -36.09 2.98 -14.31
CA ARG A 240 -37.42 2.48 -13.90
C ARG A 240 -37.35 1.64 -12.60
N GLN A 241 -36.15 1.25 -12.14
CA GLN A 241 -35.91 0.67 -10.81
C GLN A 241 -35.77 1.74 -9.70
N THR A 242 -35.40 2.98 -10.00
CA THR A 242 -35.13 3.99 -8.95
C THR A 242 -36.39 4.70 -8.45
N ILE A 243 -37.47 4.75 -9.23
CA ILE A 243 -38.78 5.20 -8.72
C ILE A 243 -39.61 4.05 -8.15
N LYS A 244 -39.20 2.80 -8.41
CA LYS A 244 -39.55 1.69 -7.52
C LYS A 244 -38.81 1.80 -6.20
N TRP A 245 -37.62 2.42 -6.11
CA TRP A 245 -36.84 2.49 -4.87
C TRP A 245 -37.53 3.18 -3.68
N PHE A 246 -38.43 4.14 -3.91
CA PHE A 246 -39.27 4.69 -2.84
C PHE A 246 -40.59 3.92 -2.59
N SER A 247 -40.96 2.95 -3.44
CA SER A 247 -41.99 1.95 -3.15
C SER A 247 -41.44 0.52 -3.04
N SER A 248 -40.12 0.37 -2.87
CA SER A 248 -39.33 -0.88 -2.95
C SER A 248 -39.45 -1.74 -1.69
N ARG A 249 -40.66 -1.87 -1.16
CA ARG A 249 -41.02 -3.07 -0.40
C ARG A 249 -41.63 -4.16 -1.30
N HIS A 250 -42.06 -3.84 -2.53
CA HIS A 250 -42.82 -4.77 -3.38
C HIS A 250 -42.11 -5.26 -4.66
N LEU A 251 -40.93 -4.72 -5.05
CA LEU A 251 -40.28 -5.10 -6.31
C LEU A 251 -38.85 -5.66 -6.23
N PHE A 252 -38.34 -5.87 -5.02
CA PHE A 252 -37.28 -6.85 -4.76
C PHE A 252 -37.75 -8.32 -4.92
N ALA A 253 -38.96 -8.54 -5.42
CA ALA A 253 -39.66 -9.81 -5.43
C ALA A 253 -39.42 -10.69 -6.69
N LEU A 254 -38.45 -10.40 -7.57
CA LEU A 254 -38.36 -11.09 -8.88
C LEU A 254 -37.04 -11.84 -9.17
N MET A 255 -36.25 -12.25 -8.17
CA MET A 255 -35.08 -13.11 -8.40
C MET A 255 -35.04 -14.35 -7.48
N ARG A 256 -34.51 -15.43 -8.08
CA ARG A 256 -34.53 -16.86 -7.71
C ARG A 256 -34.32 -17.12 -6.21
N ARG A 257 -35.28 -17.83 -5.60
CA ARG A 257 -35.36 -18.16 -4.16
C ARG A 257 -35.01 -19.61 -3.94
N VAL A 258 -34.44 -19.92 -2.78
CA VAL A 258 -33.99 -21.25 -2.36
C VAL A 258 -34.28 -21.37 -0.87
N ASP A 259 -35.13 -22.35 -0.51
CA ASP A 259 -35.65 -22.67 0.84
C ASP A 259 -35.45 -24.21 0.99
N LEU A 260 -34.93 -24.88 2.03
CA LEU A 260 -35.37 -25.04 3.43
C LEU A 260 -34.47 -26.13 4.13
N SER A 261 -34.28 -26.13 5.45
CA SER A 261 -33.57 -27.19 6.21
C SER A 261 -34.51 -27.89 7.18
N ILE A 262 -34.40 -29.22 7.29
CA ILE A 262 -35.20 -30.06 8.18
C ILE A 262 -34.26 -30.70 9.21
N CYS A 263 -34.65 -30.65 10.49
CA CYS A 263 -33.86 -31.16 11.59
C CYS A 263 -34.72 -32.06 12.48
N ASP A 264 -34.28 -33.29 12.68
CA ASP A 264 -34.75 -34.14 13.76
C ASP A 264 -34.42 -33.50 15.14
N THR A 265 -35.37 -33.53 16.07
CA THR A 265 -35.23 -32.97 17.42
C THR A 265 -35.75 -33.88 18.53
N THR A 266 -35.83 -35.18 18.29
CA THR A 266 -36.22 -36.18 19.30
C THR A 266 -35.13 -36.37 20.37
N GLY A 267 -35.41 -37.18 21.39
CA GLY A 267 -34.47 -37.48 22.45
C GLY A 267 -33.17 -38.16 21.99
N SER A 268 -33.18 -38.96 20.92
CA SER A 268 -32.00 -39.66 20.37
C SER A 268 -30.94 -38.69 19.84
N MET A 269 -31.39 -37.55 19.32
CA MET A 269 -30.54 -36.44 18.86
C MET A 269 -29.74 -35.73 19.98
N GLY A 270 -29.73 -36.23 21.22
CA GLY A 270 -29.05 -35.64 22.38
C GLY A 270 -27.57 -35.28 22.15
N THR A 271 -26.84 -36.09 21.38
CA THR A 271 -25.44 -35.86 20.99
C THR A 271 -25.31 -35.10 19.66
N TYR A 272 -26.25 -35.28 18.73
CA TYR A 272 -26.24 -34.65 17.40
C TYR A 272 -26.60 -33.17 17.48
N LEU A 273 -27.70 -32.85 18.16
CA LEU A 273 -28.33 -31.53 18.15
C LEU A 273 -27.41 -30.42 18.71
N PRO A 274 -26.66 -30.59 19.82
CA PRO A 274 -25.73 -29.56 20.28
C PRO A 274 -24.65 -29.21 19.25
N ALA A 275 -24.09 -30.23 18.57
CA ALA A 275 -23.09 -30.04 17.52
C ALA A 275 -23.71 -29.35 16.30
N LEU A 276 -24.90 -29.79 15.88
CA LEU A 276 -25.63 -29.21 14.76
C LEU A 276 -26.03 -27.75 15.00
N LYS A 277 -26.45 -27.38 16.21
CA LYS A 277 -26.76 -25.98 16.57
C LYS A 277 -25.56 -25.06 16.31
N ALA A 278 -24.37 -25.49 16.69
CA ALA A 278 -23.14 -24.74 16.43
C ALA A 278 -22.86 -24.63 14.91
N SER A 279 -23.02 -25.74 14.17
CA SER A 279 -22.83 -25.77 12.71
C SER A 279 -23.82 -24.88 11.96
N LEU A 280 -25.11 -24.91 12.30
CA LEU A 280 -26.14 -24.12 11.63
C LEU A 280 -25.86 -22.61 11.75
N ARG A 281 -25.38 -22.15 12.91
CA ARG A 281 -24.98 -20.74 13.10
C ARG A 281 -23.88 -20.33 12.12
N GLN A 282 -22.89 -21.20 11.92
CA GLN A 282 -21.77 -20.96 11.00
C GLN A 282 -22.23 -20.98 9.53
N VAL A 283 -22.93 -22.04 9.12
CA VAL A 283 -23.40 -22.23 7.75
C VAL A 283 -24.28 -21.07 7.30
N PHE A 284 -25.22 -20.61 8.14
CA PHE A 284 -26.12 -19.52 7.75
C PHE A 284 -25.43 -18.17 7.60
N LEU A 285 -24.42 -17.87 8.43
CA LEU A 285 -23.64 -16.64 8.32
C LEU A 285 -22.85 -16.63 7.01
N VAL A 286 -22.19 -17.75 6.70
CA VAL A 286 -21.37 -17.90 5.51
C VAL A 286 -22.22 -17.92 4.24
N ALA A 287 -23.29 -18.71 4.23
CA ALA A 287 -24.21 -18.77 3.10
C ALA A 287 -24.85 -17.41 2.80
N LYS A 288 -25.20 -16.63 3.84
CA LYS A 288 -25.68 -15.26 3.65
C LYS A 288 -24.69 -14.40 2.86
N LEU A 289 -23.39 -14.55 3.12
CA LEU A 289 -22.35 -13.79 2.42
C LEU A 289 -22.16 -14.31 0.99
N LEU A 290 -22.08 -15.64 0.81
CA LEU A 290 -21.94 -16.29 -0.51
C LEU A 290 -23.09 -15.97 -1.46
N PHE A 291 -24.31 -15.82 -0.94
CA PHE A 291 -25.49 -15.45 -1.73
C PHE A 291 -25.82 -13.95 -1.69
N HIS A 292 -24.97 -13.11 -1.09
CA HIS A 292 -25.16 -11.65 -1.01
C HIS A 292 -26.50 -11.26 -0.36
N GLY A 293 -26.94 -12.02 0.65
CA GLY A 293 -28.21 -11.82 1.35
C GLY A 293 -29.45 -12.28 0.58
N ARG A 294 -29.30 -13.01 -0.54
CA ARG A 294 -30.41 -13.54 -1.34
C ARG A 294 -30.99 -14.87 -0.83
N LEU A 295 -30.25 -15.59 0.01
CA LEU A 295 -30.68 -16.89 0.55
C LEU A 295 -31.73 -16.70 1.67
N MET A 296 -32.80 -17.48 1.60
CA MET A 296 -33.83 -17.59 2.62
C MET A 296 -33.65 -18.91 3.36
N VAL A 297 -33.68 -18.86 4.68
CA VAL A 297 -33.51 -20.04 5.52
C VAL A 297 -34.81 -20.27 6.26
N HIS A 298 -35.26 -21.50 6.17
CA HIS A 298 -36.45 -22.00 6.85
C HIS A 298 -36.03 -23.26 7.58
N ILE A 299 -36.40 -23.40 8.84
CA ILE A 299 -36.06 -24.59 9.63
C ILE A 299 -37.36 -25.25 10.04
N VAL A 300 -37.49 -26.54 9.72
CA VAL A 300 -38.59 -27.39 10.20
C VAL A 300 -37.97 -28.42 11.13
N SER A 301 -38.24 -28.28 12.42
CA SER A 301 -37.93 -29.29 13.42
C SER A 301 -39.13 -30.21 13.60
N TYR A 302 -38.88 -31.50 13.66
CA TYR A 302 -39.91 -32.51 13.89
C TYR A 302 -39.57 -33.42 15.07
N LYS A 303 -40.60 -34.05 15.62
CA LYS A 303 -40.55 -34.97 16.76
C LYS A 303 -41.42 -36.19 16.51
N ASP A 304 -41.69 -36.98 17.55
CA ASP A 304 -42.51 -38.18 17.50
C ASP A 304 -44.00 -37.86 17.86
N TYR A 305 -44.92 -38.71 17.39
CA TYR A 305 -46.37 -38.60 17.60
C TYR A 305 -46.81 -38.89 19.05
N CYS A 306 -45.92 -39.37 19.91
CA CYS A 306 -46.18 -39.45 21.35
C CYS A 306 -46.16 -38.06 22.03
N ASP A 307 -45.61 -37.04 21.37
CA ASP A 307 -45.44 -35.70 21.90
C ASP A 307 -46.61 -34.78 21.48
N ALA A 308 -47.76 -34.96 22.13
CA ALA A 308 -49.04 -34.34 21.74
C ALA A 308 -49.01 -32.80 21.54
N ASN A 309 -48.08 -32.07 22.17
CA ASN A 309 -47.86 -30.63 21.96
C ASN A 309 -46.46 -30.36 21.42
N GLY A 310 -46.35 -30.13 20.11
CA GLY A 310 -45.10 -29.68 19.46
C GLY A 310 -44.46 -30.65 18.46
N LEU A 311 -45.24 -31.51 17.81
CA LEU A 311 -44.80 -32.43 16.75
C LEU A 311 -43.94 -31.75 15.67
N LEU A 312 -44.36 -30.56 15.21
CA LEU A 312 -43.61 -29.72 14.29
C LEU A 312 -43.36 -28.35 14.92
N SER A 313 -42.13 -27.86 14.82
CA SER A 313 -41.76 -26.48 15.14
C SER A 313 -41.06 -25.85 13.94
N THR A 314 -41.46 -24.65 13.55
CA THR A 314 -40.95 -24.03 12.33
C THR A 314 -40.56 -22.58 12.53
N VAL A 315 -39.51 -22.15 11.82
CA VAL A 315 -39.13 -20.74 11.71
C VAL A 315 -38.86 -20.38 10.27
N SER A 316 -39.41 -19.25 9.83
CA SER A 316 -39.26 -18.69 8.48
C SER A 316 -38.92 -17.21 8.60
N ARG A 317 -37.77 -16.72 8.08
CA ARG A 317 -37.44 -15.28 8.19
C ARG A 317 -36.53 -14.71 7.09
N ARG A 318 -36.79 -13.44 6.72
CA ARG A 318 -35.89 -12.58 5.91
C ARG A 318 -34.58 -12.33 6.68
N THR A 319 -33.46 -12.63 6.04
CA THR A 319 -32.07 -12.55 6.53
C THR A 319 -31.55 -11.12 6.69
N SER A 320 -32.29 -10.20 7.33
CA SER A 320 -31.76 -8.90 7.79
C SER A 320 -31.42 -8.88 9.28
N ARG A 321 -32.11 -9.68 10.11
CA ARG A 321 -31.78 -9.96 11.52
C ARG A 321 -31.88 -11.46 11.81
N ASN A 322 -30.74 -12.10 12.09
CA ASN A 322 -30.65 -13.54 12.36
C ASN A 322 -31.19 -13.92 13.75
N ASP A 323 -31.52 -12.94 14.59
CA ASP A 323 -31.86 -13.12 16.01
C ASP A 323 -32.98 -14.13 16.26
N ALA A 324 -33.98 -14.24 15.39
CA ALA A 324 -35.06 -15.23 15.58
C ALA A 324 -34.70 -16.64 15.11
N ILE A 325 -33.87 -16.78 14.07
CA ILE A 325 -33.38 -18.10 13.65
C ILE A 325 -32.37 -18.60 14.68
N VAL A 326 -31.46 -17.74 15.13
CA VAL A 326 -30.52 -18.04 16.22
C VAL A 326 -31.28 -18.40 17.48
N LYS A 327 -32.25 -17.59 17.90
CA LYS A 327 -33.09 -17.90 19.07
C LYS A 327 -33.85 -19.22 18.89
N PHE A 328 -34.43 -19.48 17.72
CA PHE A 328 -35.11 -20.74 17.43
C PHE A 328 -34.15 -21.93 17.57
N VAL A 329 -32.94 -21.85 16.98
CA VAL A 329 -31.88 -22.85 17.09
C VAL A 329 -31.45 -23.03 18.56
N ASP A 330 -31.37 -21.95 19.34
CA ASP A 330 -31.05 -21.99 20.78
C ASP A 330 -32.13 -22.71 21.57
N ASP A 331 -33.40 -22.47 21.23
CA ASP A 331 -34.59 -23.02 21.89
C ASP A 331 -34.85 -24.49 21.52
N LEU A 332 -34.26 -25.04 20.45
CA LEU A 332 -34.39 -26.46 20.08
C LEU A 332 -33.89 -27.36 21.23
N LYS A 333 -34.65 -28.37 21.64
CA LYS A 333 -34.21 -29.31 22.69
C LYS A 333 -34.46 -30.74 22.24
N PRO A 334 -33.50 -31.67 22.45
CA PRO A 334 -33.70 -33.08 22.16
C PRO A 334 -34.65 -33.61 23.22
N THR A 335 -35.94 -33.62 22.90
CA THR A 335 -37.01 -33.88 23.88
C THR A 335 -38.15 -34.59 23.18
N GLY A 336 -38.76 -35.53 23.90
CA GLY A 336 -39.77 -36.40 23.33
C GLY A 336 -39.17 -37.71 22.79
N GLY A 337 -40.04 -38.59 22.32
CA GLY A 337 -39.70 -39.93 21.84
C GLY A 337 -40.51 -41.04 22.52
N GLY A 338 -41.09 -41.93 21.71
CA GLY A 338 -41.95 -43.03 22.11
C GLY A 338 -41.68 -44.31 21.33
N ASP A 339 -41.23 -44.22 20.07
CA ASP A 339 -40.63 -45.31 19.31
C ASP A 339 -39.37 -44.87 18.52
N PHE A 340 -38.66 -45.84 17.90
CA PHE A 340 -37.43 -45.58 17.16
C PHE A 340 -37.64 -44.81 15.85
N PRO A 341 -38.73 -45.03 15.08
CA PRO A 341 -38.99 -44.24 13.86
C PRO A 341 -39.65 -42.89 14.16
N GLU A 342 -39.56 -41.94 13.24
CA GLU A 342 -39.98 -40.54 13.49
C GLU A 342 -40.85 -39.92 12.40
N ALA A 343 -41.46 -38.76 12.70
CA ALA A 343 -42.43 -38.07 11.85
C ALA A 343 -41.83 -37.30 10.65
N VAL A 344 -40.80 -37.86 10.01
CA VAL A 344 -40.12 -37.22 8.86
C VAL A 344 -41.05 -37.09 7.64
N LYS A 345 -42.00 -38.03 7.42
CA LYS A 345 -42.99 -37.93 6.33
C LYS A 345 -43.89 -36.71 6.52
N THR A 346 -44.28 -36.47 7.77
CA THR A 346 -45.06 -35.29 8.17
C THR A 346 -44.27 -34.00 7.95
N ALA A 347 -42.99 -33.99 8.30
CA ALA A 347 -42.09 -32.86 8.08
C ALA A 347 -41.93 -32.53 6.58
N LEU A 348 -41.69 -33.55 5.74
CA LEU A 348 -41.54 -33.38 4.29
C LEU A 348 -42.84 -32.87 3.63
N ASN A 349 -44.01 -33.34 4.07
CA ASN A 349 -45.29 -32.78 3.62
C ASN A 349 -45.43 -31.29 4.00
N HIS A 350 -45.00 -30.91 5.20
CA HIS A 350 -44.99 -29.51 5.62
C HIS A 350 -44.04 -28.66 4.75
N VAL A 351 -42.89 -29.22 4.34
CA VAL A 351 -41.97 -28.57 3.39
C VAL A 351 -42.63 -28.35 2.04
N ILE A 352 -43.28 -29.38 1.48
CA ILE A 352 -43.98 -29.29 0.19
C ILE A 352 -45.05 -28.19 0.26
N MET A 353 -45.87 -28.18 1.31
CA MET A 353 -46.86 -27.14 1.55
C MET A 353 -46.22 -25.75 1.61
N THR A 354 -45.12 -25.60 2.34
CA THR A 354 -44.42 -24.31 2.49
C THR A 354 -43.87 -23.81 1.14
N VAL A 355 -43.28 -24.70 0.35
CA VAL A 355 -42.76 -24.37 -0.98
C VAL A 355 -43.88 -23.98 -1.93
N ASP A 356 -45.01 -24.70 -1.90
CA ASP A 356 -46.20 -24.36 -2.69
C ASP A 356 -46.75 -22.98 -2.30
N ASP A 357 -46.87 -22.69 -1.00
CA ASP A 357 -47.29 -21.38 -0.49
C ASP A 357 -46.33 -20.26 -0.95
N ILE A 358 -45.01 -20.47 -0.92
CA ILE A 358 -44.01 -19.50 -1.39
C ILE A 358 -44.09 -19.29 -2.91
N ARG A 359 -44.27 -20.38 -3.66
CA ARG A 359 -44.43 -20.32 -5.13
C ARG A 359 -45.70 -19.58 -5.52
N ALA A 360 -46.78 -19.78 -4.77
CA ALA A 360 -48.06 -19.11 -4.99
C ALA A 360 -48.03 -17.63 -4.59
N THR A 361 -47.48 -17.31 -3.42
CA THR A 361 -47.54 -15.94 -2.86
C THR A 361 -46.44 -15.03 -3.33
N VAL A 362 -45.25 -15.57 -3.63
CA VAL A 362 -44.06 -14.74 -3.84
C VAL A 362 -43.48 -14.90 -5.26
N SER A 363 -43.32 -16.11 -5.82
CA SER A 363 -42.90 -16.32 -7.24
C SER A 363 -42.97 -17.80 -7.65
N ALA A 364 -43.67 -18.10 -8.75
CA ALA A 364 -43.74 -19.42 -9.35
C ALA A 364 -42.39 -20.00 -9.79
N THR A 365 -41.35 -19.17 -9.97
CA THR A 365 -39.99 -19.61 -10.36
C THR A 365 -39.07 -19.89 -9.16
N SER A 366 -39.59 -19.88 -7.94
CA SER A 366 -38.83 -20.20 -6.72
C SER A 366 -38.36 -21.66 -6.73
N ARG A 367 -37.09 -21.88 -6.41
CA ARG A 367 -36.46 -23.20 -6.27
C ARG A 367 -36.36 -23.54 -4.79
N ALA A 368 -36.17 -24.80 -4.46
CA ALA A 368 -36.02 -25.27 -3.09
C ALA A 368 -35.02 -26.42 -3.08
N LEU A 369 -34.34 -26.62 -1.96
CA LEU A 369 -33.52 -27.79 -1.67
C LEU A 369 -33.72 -28.15 -0.20
N VAL A 370 -33.53 -29.41 0.14
CA VAL A 370 -33.68 -29.89 1.52
C VAL A 370 -32.34 -30.43 2.03
N PHE A 371 -31.87 -29.87 3.14
CA PHE A 371 -30.86 -30.52 3.99
C PHE A 371 -31.58 -31.19 5.15
N LEU A 372 -31.45 -32.50 5.25
CA LEU A 372 -32.06 -33.32 6.29
C LEU A 372 -30.99 -33.81 7.26
N TYR A 373 -31.15 -33.49 8.54
CA TYR A 373 -30.30 -33.98 9.63
C TYR A 373 -31.14 -34.92 10.50
N THR A 374 -30.73 -36.19 10.61
CA THR A 374 -31.54 -37.25 11.24
C THR A 374 -30.67 -38.37 11.81
N ASP A 375 -31.16 -39.09 12.82
CA ASP A 375 -30.56 -40.33 13.30
C ASP A 375 -31.47 -41.57 13.21
N ALA A 376 -32.72 -41.39 12.79
CA ALA A 376 -33.78 -42.38 12.82
C ALA A 376 -34.52 -42.54 11.48
N PRO A 377 -35.20 -43.68 11.23
CA PRO A 377 -35.96 -43.92 10.00
C PRO A 377 -37.38 -43.31 10.06
N PRO A 378 -38.10 -43.20 8.93
CA PRO A 378 -39.53 -42.86 8.93
C PRO A 378 -40.40 -43.96 9.57
N HIS A 379 -41.60 -43.61 10.05
CA HIS A 379 -42.60 -44.63 10.39
C HIS A 379 -43.00 -45.40 9.13
N HIS A 380 -42.70 -46.70 9.15
CA HIS A 380 -42.90 -47.61 8.03
C HIS A 380 -43.20 -49.01 8.56
N GLN A 381 -43.84 -49.85 7.76
CA GLN A 381 -44.19 -51.20 8.17
C GLN A 381 -42.93 -52.03 8.52
N THR A 382 -41.84 -51.85 7.76
CA THR A 382 -40.56 -52.53 8.00
C THR A 382 -39.85 -52.06 9.26
N THR A 383 -40.16 -50.86 9.76
CA THR A 383 -39.60 -50.31 11.01
C THR A 383 -40.45 -50.66 12.24
N ARG A 384 -41.57 -51.38 12.05
CA ARG A 384 -42.48 -51.86 13.11
C ARG A 384 -42.96 -50.75 14.04
N SER A 385 -43.21 -49.56 13.49
CA SER A 385 -43.67 -48.41 14.27
C SER A 385 -45.09 -48.61 14.81
N ASN A 386 -45.32 -48.19 16.07
CA ASN A 386 -46.65 -48.15 16.66
C ASN A 386 -47.43 -46.87 16.30
N ASN A 387 -46.74 -45.89 15.71
CA ASN A 387 -47.27 -44.58 15.36
C ASN A 387 -47.57 -44.41 13.86
N GLN A 388 -47.30 -45.42 13.03
CA GLN A 388 -47.55 -45.37 11.58
C GLN A 388 -49.01 -45.00 11.24
N SER A 389 -49.99 -45.62 11.90
CA SER A 389 -51.41 -45.31 11.65
C SER A 389 -51.77 -43.87 12.01
N ARG A 390 -51.20 -43.34 13.11
CA ARG A 390 -51.40 -41.95 13.53
C ARG A 390 -50.78 -40.96 12.54
N GLU A 391 -49.60 -41.28 12.00
CA GLU A 391 -48.97 -40.46 10.95
C GLU A 391 -49.79 -40.44 9.67
N ILE A 392 -50.33 -41.59 9.25
CA ILE A 392 -51.20 -41.69 8.07
C ILE A 392 -52.45 -40.83 8.25
N GLU A 393 -53.16 -40.98 9.38
CA GLU A 393 -54.35 -40.18 9.71
C GLU A 393 -54.02 -38.68 9.72
N ALA A 394 -52.96 -38.26 10.40
CA ALA A 394 -52.57 -36.86 10.50
C ALA A 394 -52.18 -36.23 9.15
N ILE A 395 -51.57 -37.02 8.25
CA ILE A 395 -51.25 -36.55 6.89
C ILE A 395 -52.51 -36.44 6.03
N GLN A 396 -53.42 -37.43 6.11
CA GLN A 396 -54.65 -37.45 5.33
C GLN A 396 -55.66 -36.37 5.78
N ASP A 397 -55.73 -36.08 7.07
CA ASP A 397 -56.60 -35.05 7.65
C ASP A 397 -56.20 -33.62 7.23
N ASN A 398 -54.97 -33.42 6.73
CA ASN A 398 -54.52 -32.13 6.23
C ASN A 398 -54.60 -32.07 4.69
N PRO A 399 -55.60 -31.39 4.10
CA PRO A 399 -55.78 -31.35 2.65
C PRO A 399 -54.65 -30.63 1.90
N LYS A 400 -53.76 -29.92 2.60
CA LYS A 400 -52.58 -29.29 2.00
C LYS A 400 -51.39 -30.25 1.86
N TYR A 401 -51.41 -31.40 2.53
CA TYR A 401 -50.31 -32.37 2.52
C TYR A 401 -50.44 -33.35 1.34
N ARG A 402 -50.21 -32.81 0.14
CA ARG A 402 -50.35 -33.59 -1.11
C ARG A 402 -49.19 -34.54 -1.41
N GLY A 403 -48.12 -34.52 -0.63
CA GLY A 403 -47.03 -35.49 -0.74
C GLY A 403 -47.47 -36.90 -0.33
N GLY A 404 -48.51 -37.00 0.49
CA GLY A 404 -49.07 -38.27 0.94
C GLY A 404 -48.24 -38.92 2.05
N HIS A 405 -48.71 -40.06 2.54
CA HIS A 405 -48.03 -40.86 3.57
C HIS A 405 -47.13 -41.96 2.97
N ASP A 406 -47.28 -42.26 1.68
CA ASP A 406 -46.48 -43.23 0.94
C ASP A 406 -45.10 -42.65 0.61
N TRP A 407 -44.03 -43.39 0.94
CA TRP A 407 -42.65 -42.92 0.76
C TRP A 407 -42.29 -42.63 -0.71
N PHE A 408 -42.74 -43.47 -1.66
CA PHE A 408 -42.45 -43.29 -3.08
C PHE A 408 -43.35 -42.20 -3.72
N GLN A 409 -44.56 -41.98 -3.20
CA GLN A 409 -45.38 -40.82 -3.54
C GLN A 409 -44.71 -39.52 -3.10
N LEU A 410 -44.14 -39.48 -1.89
CA LEU A 410 -43.37 -38.34 -1.40
C LEU A 410 -42.14 -38.08 -2.28
N GLN A 411 -41.38 -39.12 -2.61
CA GLN A 411 -40.23 -39.05 -3.51
C GLN A 411 -40.64 -38.44 -4.87
N ARG A 412 -41.66 -39.00 -5.53
CA ARG A 412 -42.17 -38.51 -6.82
C ARG A 412 -42.63 -37.06 -6.73
N THR A 413 -43.35 -36.71 -5.66
CA THR A 413 -43.84 -35.34 -5.46
C THR A 413 -42.70 -34.33 -5.33
N LEU A 414 -41.62 -34.69 -4.62
CA LEU A 414 -40.44 -33.83 -4.50
C LEU A 414 -39.68 -33.72 -5.83
N GLN A 415 -39.58 -34.81 -6.59
CA GLN A 415 -38.96 -34.83 -7.93
C GLN A 415 -39.74 -33.96 -8.92
N ASP A 416 -41.07 -34.11 -8.98
CA ASP A 416 -41.96 -33.31 -9.84
C ASP A 416 -41.84 -31.80 -9.52
N LEU A 417 -41.62 -31.47 -8.25
CA LEU A 417 -41.39 -30.10 -7.81
C LEU A 417 -39.96 -29.61 -8.00
N GLY A 418 -39.05 -30.49 -8.43
CA GLY A 418 -37.62 -30.21 -8.58
C GLY A 418 -36.93 -29.82 -7.27
N ILE A 419 -37.26 -30.50 -6.17
CA ILE A 419 -36.71 -30.28 -4.82
C ILE A 419 -35.74 -31.41 -4.48
N PRO A 420 -34.41 -31.21 -4.64
CA PRO A 420 -33.42 -32.21 -4.23
C PRO A 420 -33.33 -32.31 -2.70
N VAL A 421 -33.16 -33.53 -2.20
CA VAL A 421 -32.97 -33.84 -0.78
C VAL A 421 -31.56 -34.38 -0.57
N TYR A 422 -30.85 -33.83 0.41
CA TYR A 422 -29.53 -34.29 0.85
C TYR A 422 -29.58 -34.59 2.33
N THR A 423 -29.12 -35.78 2.70
CA THR A 423 -29.26 -36.28 4.07
C THR A 423 -27.92 -36.42 4.75
N PHE A 424 -27.81 -35.90 5.98
CA PHE A 424 -26.70 -36.12 6.90
C PHE A 424 -27.20 -37.01 8.04
N HIS A 425 -26.78 -38.27 8.02
CA HIS A 425 -27.20 -39.27 8.99
C HIS A 425 -26.14 -39.44 10.08
N SER A 426 -26.58 -39.72 11.30
CA SER A 426 -25.69 -40.10 12.41
C SER A 426 -24.87 -41.36 12.09
N PRO A 427 -23.71 -41.57 12.75
CA PRO A 427 -22.96 -42.82 12.62
C PRO A 427 -23.83 -44.02 13.01
N THR A 428 -24.00 -44.98 12.10
CA THR A 428 -24.78 -46.19 12.35
C THR A 428 -24.11 -47.43 11.76
N ARG A 429 -24.37 -48.59 12.38
CA ARG A 429 -24.02 -49.91 11.85
C ARG A 429 -25.21 -50.62 11.20
N ASP A 430 -26.42 -50.12 11.46
CA ASP A 430 -27.65 -50.55 10.81
C ASP A 430 -28.00 -49.55 9.70
N TYR A 431 -27.96 -50.03 8.46
CA TYR A 431 -28.16 -49.23 7.27
C TYR A 431 -29.63 -49.15 6.83
N LEU A 432 -30.56 -49.78 7.56
CA LEU A 432 -31.99 -49.67 7.28
C LEU A 432 -32.44 -48.20 7.25
N SER A 433 -32.08 -47.41 8.26
CA SER A 433 -32.46 -46.00 8.32
C SER A 433 -31.84 -45.16 7.18
N PRO A 434 -30.51 -45.15 6.99
CA PRO A 434 -29.89 -44.46 5.85
C PRO A 434 -30.44 -44.87 4.49
N SER A 435 -30.85 -46.13 4.30
CA SER A 435 -31.38 -46.57 3.00
C SER A 435 -32.68 -45.89 2.60
N PHE A 436 -33.60 -45.59 3.54
CA PHE A 436 -34.82 -44.83 3.24
C PHE A 436 -34.49 -43.49 2.60
N TYR A 437 -33.45 -42.84 3.13
CA TYR A 437 -32.97 -41.57 2.62
C TYR A 437 -32.19 -41.68 1.33
N GLY A 438 -31.50 -42.81 1.09
CA GLY A 438 -30.86 -43.13 -0.18
C GLY A 438 -31.83 -43.09 -1.37
N ALA A 439 -33.04 -43.63 -1.20
CA ALA A 439 -34.11 -43.54 -2.20
C ALA A 439 -34.62 -42.10 -2.42
N MET A 440 -34.50 -41.23 -1.41
CA MET A 440 -34.90 -39.82 -1.51
C MET A 440 -33.80 -38.92 -2.09
N GLY A 441 -32.53 -39.30 -1.94
CA GLY A 441 -31.39 -38.52 -2.40
C GLY A 441 -30.05 -38.91 -1.82
N PRO A 442 -28.99 -38.19 -2.23
CA PRO A 442 -27.64 -38.46 -1.75
C PRO A 442 -27.56 -38.38 -0.22
N THR A 443 -27.01 -39.43 0.39
CA THR A 443 -26.91 -39.58 1.84
C THR A 443 -25.46 -39.63 2.27
N VAL A 444 -25.14 -38.93 3.35
CA VAL A 444 -23.81 -38.84 3.96
C VAL A 444 -23.94 -39.37 5.38
N ILE A 445 -23.37 -40.54 5.63
CA ILE A 445 -23.29 -41.10 6.99
C ILE A 445 -22.05 -40.49 7.66
N LEU A 446 -22.27 -39.67 8.68
CA LEU A 446 -21.18 -38.98 9.36
C LEU A 446 -20.35 -39.98 10.19
N PRO A 447 -19.01 -39.90 10.19
CA PRO A 447 -18.17 -40.80 10.95
C PRO A 447 -18.18 -40.48 12.46
N GLN A 448 -18.43 -39.22 12.82
CA GLN A 448 -18.59 -38.75 14.19
C GLN A 448 -19.45 -37.51 14.24
N LEU A 449 -20.10 -37.28 15.39
CA LEU A 449 -20.98 -36.15 15.64
C LEU A 449 -20.21 -35.01 16.32
N SER A 450 -19.49 -34.22 15.52
CA SER A 450 -18.82 -32.99 15.97
C SER A 450 -19.26 -31.80 15.12
N SER A 451 -19.27 -30.61 15.72
CA SER A 451 -19.64 -29.38 15.01
C SER A 451 -18.72 -29.11 13.82
N THR A 452 -17.44 -29.47 13.92
CA THR A 452 -16.47 -29.36 12.82
C THR A 452 -16.86 -30.23 11.63
N ILE A 453 -17.12 -31.53 11.85
CA ILE A 453 -17.46 -32.45 10.75
C ILE A 453 -18.81 -32.11 10.12
N ILE A 454 -19.82 -31.81 10.93
CA ILE A 454 -21.15 -31.44 10.42
C ILE A 454 -21.06 -30.16 9.58
N THR A 455 -20.31 -29.15 10.05
CA THR A 455 -20.13 -27.90 9.31
C THR A 455 -19.37 -28.13 8.02
N GLU A 456 -18.27 -28.88 8.08
CA GLU A 456 -17.42 -29.17 6.93
C GLU A 456 -18.21 -29.94 5.84
N ALA A 457 -18.93 -31.00 6.21
CA ALA A 457 -19.74 -31.76 5.26
C ALA A 457 -20.89 -30.90 4.69
N THR A 458 -21.56 -30.09 5.51
CA THR A 458 -22.64 -29.20 5.04
C THR A 458 -22.12 -28.12 4.10
N MET A 459 -21.01 -27.46 4.45
CA MET A 459 -20.39 -26.42 3.63
C MET A 459 -19.79 -27.00 2.35
N GLY A 460 -19.17 -28.17 2.42
CA GLY A 460 -18.61 -28.87 1.28
C GLY A 460 -19.67 -29.21 0.25
N LEU A 461 -20.80 -29.77 0.69
CA LEU A 461 -21.97 -29.98 -0.17
C LEU A 461 -22.42 -28.64 -0.78
N LEU A 462 -22.66 -27.62 0.04
CA LEU A 462 -23.13 -26.31 -0.43
C LEU A 462 -22.21 -25.71 -1.51
N LEU A 463 -20.89 -25.76 -1.30
CA LEU A 463 -19.89 -25.27 -2.24
C LEU A 463 -19.91 -26.03 -3.56
N GLN A 464 -19.99 -27.37 -3.52
CA GLN A 464 -20.09 -28.18 -4.75
C GLN A 464 -21.39 -27.92 -5.52
N LEU A 465 -22.52 -27.75 -4.83
CA LEU A 465 -23.79 -27.36 -5.46
C LEU A 465 -23.68 -26.00 -6.18
N MET A 466 -22.84 -25.10 -5.66
CA MET A 466 -22.52 -23.79 -6.27
C MET A 466 -21.45 -23.84 -7.38
N ALA A 467 -21.03 -25.03 -7.80
CA ALA A 467 -19.91 -25.26 -8.72
C ALA A 467 -18.57 -24.68 -8.22
N GLN A 468 -18.35 -24.72 -6.91
CA GLN A 468 -17.06 -24.38 -6.29
C GLN A 468 -16.30 -25.65 -5.93
N THR A 469 -14.98 -25.58 -5.98
CA THR A 469 -14.11 -26.68 -5.55
C THR A 469 -14.18 -26.84 -4.03
N PHE A 470 -14.13 -28.09 -3.58
CA PHE A 470 -14.09 -28.44 -2.16
C PHE A 470 -13.36 -29.77 -2.01
N GLU A 471 -12.42 -29.82 -1.08
CA GLU A 471 -11.69 -31.01 -0.70
C GLU A 471 -11.94 -31.32 0.77
N VAL A 472 -12.13 -32.59 1.08
CA VAL A 472 -12.36 -33.06 2.45
C VAL A 472 -11.03 -32.98 3.21
N THR A 473 -11.05 -32.36 4.39
CA THR A 473 -9.89 -32.23 5.26
C THR A 473 -9.36 -33.60 5.66
N ILE A 474 -8.03 -33.76 5.63
CA ILE A 474 -7.36 -35.00 6.02
C ILE A 474 -7.75 -35.34 7.47
N GLY A 475 -8.33 -36.53 7.65
CA GLY A 475 -8.79 -37.04 8.96
C GLY A 475 -10.30 -36.89 9.22
N SER A 476 -11.04 -36.12 8.41
CA SER A 476 -12.50 -36.00 8.55
C SER A 476 -13.26 -37.23 8.03
N ASN A 477 -12.75 -37.92 7.01
CA ASN A 477 -13.15 -39.27 6.56
C ASN A 477 -14.66 -39.49 6.28
N PHE A 478 -15.45 -38.45 6.04
CA PHE A 478 -16.84 -38.59 5.60
C PHE A 478 -16.90 -38.80 4.07
N ALA A 479 -17.94 -39.51 3.63
CA ALA A 479 -18.09 -39.98 2.25
C ALA A 479 -19.56 -39.94 1.82
N ARG A 480 -19.82 -40.00 0.51
CA ARG A 480 -21.17 -40.20 -0.02
C ARG A 480 -21.50 -41.69 0.08
N SER A 481 -22.59 -42.04 0.75
CA SER A 481 -23.03 -43.43 0.86
C SER A 481 -24.00 -43.76 -0.28
N SER A 482 -23.66 -44.75 -1.11
CA SER A 482 -24.53 -45.32 -2.13
C SER A 482 -25.07 -46.68 -1.70
N PHE A 483 -26.29 -46.98 -2.11
CA PHE A 483 -27.01 -48.21 -1.78
C PHE A 483 -27.29 -48.95 -3.08
N THR A 484 -27.13 -50.28 -3.07
CA THR A 484 -27.48 -51.12 -4.22
C THR A 484 -28.36 -52.28 -3.78
N HIS A 485 -29.34 -52.64 -4.61
CA HIS A 485 -30.19 -53.80 -4.41
C HIS A 485 -30.02 -54.76 -5.59
N LYS A 486 -29.57 -55.99 -5.33
CA LYS A 486 -29.34 -57.02 -6.38
C LYS A 486 -28.44 -56.54 -7.54
N GLY A 487 -27.49 -55.65 -7.26
CA GLY A 487 -26.57 -55.10 -8.26
C GLY A 487 -27.07 -53.83 -8.97
N GLU A 488 -28.33 -53.44 -8.77
CA GLU A 488 -28.89 -52.19 -9.31
C GLU A 488 -28.82 -51.05 -8.27
N PRO A 489 -28.66 -49.78 -8.70
CA PRO A 489 -28.67 -48.63 -7.80
C PRO A 489 -30.00 -48.50 -7.04
N PHE A 490 -29.92 -48.36 -5.72
CA PHE A 490 -31.05 -48.00 -4.86
C PHE A 490 -30.92 -46.53 -4.48
N ASP A 491 -31.33 -45.66 -5.41
CA ASP A 491 -31.27 -44.21 -5.30
C ASP A 491 -32.57 -43.55 -5.76
N GLN A 492 -32.56 -42.24 -6.03
CA GLN A 492 -33.72 -41.48 -6.53
C GLN A 492 -34.35 -42.04 -7.82
N SER A 493 -33.63 -42.84 -8.61
CA SER A 493 -34.16 -43.48 -9.81
C SER A 493 -35.03 -44.71 -9.51
N PHE A 494 -34.87 -45.30 -8.33
CA PHE A 494 -35.69 -46.42 -7.87
C PHE A 494 -37.05 -45.90 -7.41
N SER A 495 -38.14 -46.36 -8.04
CA SER A 495 -39.51 -46.02 -7.65
C SER A 495 -40.41 -47.25 -7.72
N ALA A 496 -41.24 -47.44 -6.69
CA ALA A 496 -42.26 -48.47 -6.65
C ALA A 496 -43.69 -47.87 -6.62
N GLN A 497 -44.71 -48.72 -6.74
CA GLN A 497 -46.09 -48.25 -6.66
C GLN A 497 -46.50 -47.94 -5.21
N ASP A 498 -46.08 -48.79 -4.28
CA ASP A 498 -46.42 -48.72 -2.86
C ASP A 498 -45.14 -48.83 -1.99
N GLU A 499 -45.11 -48.16 -0.84
CA GLU A 499 -44.00 -48.19 0.11
C GLU A 499 -43.68 -49.60 0.65
N THR A 500 -44.65 -50.52 0.61
CA THR A 500 -44.45 -51.93 0.97
C THR A 500 -43.46 -52.68 0.07
N ASP A 501 -43.16 -52.15 -1.13
CA ASP A 501 -42.20 -52.71 -2.07
C ASP A 501 -40.74 -52.32 -1.76
N ILE A 502 -40.47 -51.64 -0.64
CA ILE A 502 -39.11 -51.30 -0.20
C ILE A 502 -38.31 -52.59 0.10
N PRO A 503 -37.11 -52.77 -0.49
CA PRO A 503 -36.26 -53.92 -0.22
C PRO A 503 -35.93 -54.05 1.27
N PRO A 504 -35.87 -55.28 1.83
CA PRO A 504 -35.43 -55.46 3.20
C PRO A 504 -33.96 -55.05 3.33
N ALA A 505 -33.58 -54.43 4.46
CA ALA A 505 -32.21 -53.93 4.68
C ALA A 505 -31.13 -54.99 4.50
N SER A 506 -31.41 -56.26 4.79
CA SER A 506 -30.48 -57.38 4.57
C SER A 506 -30.12 -57.64 3.10
N SER A 507 -30.87 -57.07 2.17
CA SER A 507 -30.68 -57.22 0.72
C SER A 507 -30.02 -56.01 0.05
N LEU A 508 -29.65 -55.01 0.85
CA LEU A 508 -29.00 -53.78 0.41
C LEU A 508 -27.50 -53.83 0.72
N VAL A 509 -26.68 -53.44 -0.24
CA VAL A 509 -25.22 -53.29 -0.05
C VAL A 509 -24.90 -51.80 -0.06
N VAL A 510 -24.15 -51.36 0.95
CA VAL A 510 -23.71 -49.96 1.09
C VAL A 510 -22.26 -49.82 0.67
N THR A 511 -21.99 -48.83 -0.18
CA THR A 511 -20.65 -48.47 -0.64
C THR A 511 -20.38 -47.00 -0.34
N ASN A 512 -19.21 -46.71 0.22
CA ASN A 512 -18.77 -45.34 0.45
C ASN A 512 -17.98 -44.86 -0.77
N GLU A 513 -18.47 -43.80 -1.39
CA GLU A 513 -17.90 -43.15 -2.54
C GLU A 513 -17.24 -41.81 -2.17
N THR A 514 -16.47 -41.26 -3.10
CA THR A 514 -15.89 -39.93 -2.92
C THR A 514 -16.98 -38.88 -2.66
N PHE A 515 -16.67 -37.91 -1.80
CA PHE A 515 -17.59 -36.84 -1.42
C PHE A 515 -17.75 -35.83 -2.56
N VAL A 516 -18.47 -36.22 -3.61
CA VAL A 516 -18.67 -35.45 -4.85
C VAL A 516 -20.15 -35.40 -5.21
N PHE A 517 -20.66 -34.20 -5.48
CA PHE A 517 -22.05 -33.93 -5.84
C PHE A 517 -22.13 -33.06 -7.10
N ALA A 518 -23.13 -33.32 -7.95
CA ALA A 518 -23.34 -32.55 -9.16
C ALA A 518 -23.81 -31.11 -8.85
N PRO A 519 -23.22 -30.08 -9.48
CA PRO A 519 -23.67 -28.70 -9.29
C PRO A 519 -25.10 -28.47 -9.75
N LEU A 520 -25.84 -27.66 -9.00
CA LEU A 520 -27.19 -27.25 -9.37
C LEU A 520 -27.12 -25.98 -10.21
N GLU A 521 -27.65 -26.00 -11.43
CA GLU A 521 -27.54 -24.89 -12.40
C GLU A 521 -28.02 -23.54 -11.83
N TRP A 522 -29.03 -23.56 -10.96
CA TRP A 522 -29.58 -22.37 -10.33
C TRP A 522 -28.82 -21.90 -9.08
N MET A 523 -27.88 -22.71 -8.56
CA MET A 523 -26.98 -22.38 -7.44
C MET A 523 -25.60 -21.92 -7.89
N LYS A 524 -25.23 -22.10 -9.16
CA LYS A 524 -23.94 -21.63 -9.69
C LYS A 524 -23.79 -20.13 -9.46
N VAL A 525 -22.73 -19.74 -8.76
CA VAL A 525 -22.39 -18.34 -8.50
C VAL A 525 -20.93 -18.12 -8.82
N ASP A 526 -20.62 -17.07 -9.58
CA ASP A 526 -19.25 -16.57 -9.68
C ASP A 526 -18.90 -15.80 -8.40
N LEU A 527 -18.20 -16.49 -7.48
CA LEU A 527 -17.77 -15.90 -6.22
C LEU A 527 -16.71 -14.80 -6.41
N ASN A 528 -15.95 -14.80 -7.50
CA ASN A 528 -14.99 -13.70 -7.75
C ASN A 528 -15.72 -12.39 -8.06
N GLY A 529 -16.97 -12.45 -8.55
CA GLY A 529 -17.88 -11.31 -8.69
C GLY A 529 -18.19 -10.58 -7.38
N LEU A 530 -17.97 -11.20 -6.21
CA LEU A 530 -18.09 -10.55 -4.89
C LEU A 530 -17.06 -9.44 -4.66
N LEU A 531 -15.85 -9.62 -5.20
CA LEU A 531 -14.72 -8.74 -4.96
C LEU A 531 -14.94 -7.32 -5.52
N PRO A 532 -15.32 -7.13 -6.81
CA PRO A 532 -15.65 -5.82 -7.32
C PRO A 532 -16.94 -5.25 -6.70
N LEU A 533 -17.87 -6.11 -6.27
CA LEU A 533 -19.10 -5.67 -5.61
C LEU A 533 -18.81 -5.00 -4.26
N PHE A 534 -17.88 -5.53 -3.47
CA PHE A 534 -17.43 -4.92 -2.21
C PHE A 534 -16.96 -3.47 -2.35
N GLY A 535 -16.29 -3.15 -3.47
CA GLY A 535 -15.86 -1.79 -3.76
C GLY A 535 -17.02 -0.86 -4.15
N ARG A 536 -17.97 -1.35 -4.94
CA ARG A 536 -19.03 -0.54 -5.59
C ARG A 536 -20.32 -0.41 -4.77
N ASP A 537 -20.61 -1.38 -3.90
CA ASP A 537 -21.86 -1.46 -3.14
C ASP A 537 -21.57 -1.33 -1.63
N ALA A 538 -22.05 -0.23 -1.04
CA ALA A 538 -21.86 0.06 0.38
C ALA A 538 -22.65 -0.89 1.29
N ASP A 539 -23.83 -1.36 0.88
CA ASP A 539 -24.66 -2.28 1.65
C ASP A 539 -24.03 -3.67 1.68
N PHE A 540 -23.50 -4.13 0.54
CA PHE A 540 -22.74 -5.37 0.49
C PHE A 540 -21.46 -5.27 1.33
N ARG A 541 -20.71 -4.16 1.24
CA ARG A 541 -19.55 -3.94 2.13
C ARG A 541 -19.93 -3.99 3.61
N ASN A 542 -21.04 -3.35 3.99
CA ASN A 542 -21.57 -3.41 5.34
C ASN A 542 -21.95 -4.83 5.77
N LEU A 543 -22.55 -5.61 4.86
CA LEU A 543 -22.85 -7.02 5.09
C LEU A 543 -21.59 -7.83 5.35
N VAL A 544 -20.53 -7.65 4.55
CA VAL A 544 -19.25 -8.35 4.74
C VAL A 544 -18.63 -8.00 6.11
N MET A 545 -18.48 -6.72 6.41
CA MET A 545 -17.89 -6.26 7.67
C MET A 545 -18.66 -6.79 8.90
N LYS A 546 -19.99 -6.70 8.87
CA LYS A 546 -20.85 -7.20 9.96
C LYS A 546 -20.81 -8.74 10.08
N THR A 547 -20.64 -9.44 8.97
CA THR A 547 -20.55 -10.90 8.98
C THR A 547 -19.23 -11.35 9.60
N PHE A 548 -18.11 -10.70 9.25
CA PHE A 548 -16.81 -10.96 9.89
C PHE A 548 -16.81 -10.62 11.39
N GLU A 549 -17.55 -9.60 11.81
CA GLU A 549 -17.71 -9.27 13.22
C GLU A 549 -18.27 -10.43 14.06
N VAL A 550 -19.19 -11.21 13.48
CA VAL A 550 -19.83 -12.36 14.13
C VAL A 550 -18.97 -13.62 13.99
N ILE A 551 -18.29 -13.78 12.85
CA ILE A 551 -17.48 -14.96 12.53
C ILE A 551 -16.14 -14.98 13.28
N PHE A 552 -15.51 -13.83 13.56
CA PHE A 552 -14.21 -13.75 14.24
C PHE A 552 -14.32 -14.00 15.75
N ARG A 553 -14.80 -15.21 16.08
CA ARG A 553 -14.92 -15.79 17.42
C ARG A 553 -14.48 -17.24 17.34
N PRO A 554 -13.88 -17.82 18.40
CA PRO A 554 -13.35 -19.19 18.36
C PRO A 554 -14.36 -20.23 17.88
N GLU A 555 -15.64 -20.00 18.18
CA GLU A 555 -16.75 -20.89 17.88
C GLU A 555 -17.18 -20.89 16.40
N ASN A 556 -16.79 -19.89 15.62
CA ASN A 556 -17.27 -19.68 14.24
C ASN A 556 -16.16 -19.50 13.20
N VAL A 557 -14.91 -19.21 13.62
CA VAL A 557 -13.84 -18.77 12.72
C VAL A 557 -13.40 -19.84 11.71
N LEU A 558 -13.61 -21.12 11.98
CA LEU A 558 -13.32 -22.19 11.01
C LEU A 558 -14.20 -22.09 9.76
N SER A 559 -15.38 -21.49 9.85
CA SER A 559 -16.29 -21.37 8.72
C SER A 559 -15.73 -20.56 7.53
N VAL A 560 -14.75 -19.68 7.75
CA VAL A 560 -14.09 -18.91 6.67
C VAL A 560 -12.96 -19.66 5.98
N THR A 561 -12.48 -20.77 6.55
CA THR A 561 -11.36 -21.53 5.96
C THR A 561 -11.82 -22.43 4.81
N TYR A 562 -13.11 -22.77 4.73
CA TYR A 562 -13.66 -23.67 3.71
C TYR A 562 -13.72 -23.09 2.29
N ASN A 563 -13.53 -21.78 2.12
CA ASN A 563 -13.41 -21.19 0.77
C ASN A 563 -12.44 -20.00 0.75
N PRO A 564 -11.52 -19.91 -0.23
CA PRO A 564 -10.52 -18.84 -0.30
C PRO A 564 -11.12 -17.44 -0.52
N ILE A 565 -12.38 -17.32 -0.99
CA ILE A 565 -13.02 -16.03 -1.21
C ILE A 565 -13.11 -15.18 0.06
N PHE A 566 -13.28 -15.81 1.23
CA PHE A 566 -13.35 -15.10 2.50
C PHE A 566 -12.00 -14.46 2.85
N GLY A 567 -10.90 -15.12 2.51
CA GLY A 567 -9.56 -14.56 2.64
C GLY A 567 -9.42 -13.29 1.78
N LYS A 568 -9.83 -13.37 0.51
CA LYS A 568 -9.79 -12.23 -0.42
C LYS A 568 -10.68 -11.06 0.07
N LEU A 569 -11.90 -11.35 0.54
CA LEU A 569 -12.80 -10.34 1.11
C LEU A 569 -12.24 -9.73 2.40
N TRP A 570 -11.60 -10.52 3.25
CA TRP A 570 -10.91 -10.01 4.44
C TRP A 570 -9.78 -9.06 4.04
N ARG A 571 -9.00 -9.36 2.99
CA ARG A 571 -7.99 -8.43 2.48
C ARG A 571 -8.58 -7.15 1.92
N LEU A 572 -9.73 -7.20 1.26
CA LEU A 572 -10.46 -5.99 0.86
C LEU A 572 -10.91 -5.17 2.07
N CYS A 573 -11.36 -5.82 3.15
CA CYS A 573 -11.66 -5.14 4.41
C CYS A 573 -10.41 -4.47 4.99
N CYS A 574 -9.27 -5.17 5.04
CA CYS A 574 -8.01 -4.61 5.51
C CYS A 574 -7.49 -3.42 4.70
N ARG A 575 -7.92 -3.26 3.44
CA ARG A 575 -7.61 -2.08 2.60
C ARG A 575 -8.48 -0.87 2.96
N GLN A 576 -9.63 -1.05 3.60
CA GLN A 576 -10.52 0.03 4.06
C GLN A 576 -10.04 0.60 5.40
N ARG A 577 -8.81 1.11 5.45
CA ARG A 577 -8.20 1.62 6.69
C ARG A 577 -8.92 2.80 7.32
N LEU A 578 -9.66 3.58 6.52
CA LEU A 578 -10.47 4.70 7.00
C LEU A 578 -11.83 4.25 7.55
N ASP A 579 -12.16 2.96 7.48
CA ASP A 579 -13.39 2.43 8.05
C ASP A 579 -13.17 2.11 9.53
N PRO A 580 -13.86 2.79 10.47
CA PRO A 580 -13.61 2.65 11.91
C PRO A 580 -13.93 1.24 12.45
N ARG A 581 -14.66 0.43 11.68
CA ARG A 581 -14.97 -0.96 12.07
C ARG A 581 -13.77 -1.90 11.91
N LEU A 582 -12.78 -1.54 11.08
CA LEU A 582 -11.66 -2.42 10.77
C LEU A 582 -10.79 -2.72 12.00
N ASP A 583 -10.60 -1.74 12.88
CA ASP A 583 -9.80 -1.92 14.10
C ASP A 583 -10.42 -2.94 15.04
N ASP A 584 -11.75 -2.86 15.25
CA ASP A 584 -12.50 -3.83 16.04
C ASP A 584 -12.45 -5.24 15.42
N LEU A 585 -12.62 -5.36 14.11
CA LEU A 585 -12.50 -6.64 13.41
C LEU A 585 -11.10 -7.25 13.53
N THR A 586 -10.07 -6.42 13.35
CA THR A 586 -8.67 -6.85 13.44
C THR A 586 -8.33 -7.29 14.86
N ALA A 587 -8.82 -6.56 15.88
CA ALA A 587 -8.66 -6.92 17.28
C ALA A 587 -9.35 -8.25 17.60
N LYS A 588 -10.61 -8.43 17.18
CA LYS A 588 -11.37 -9.68 17.35
C LYS A 588 -10.64 -10.88 16.74
N LEU A 589 -10.17 -10.76 15.50
CA LEU A 589 -9.42 -11.84 14.86
C LEU A 589 -8.09 -12.14 15.57
N SER A 590 -7.36 -11.09 15.97
CA SER A 590 -6.08 -11.22 16.67
C SER A 590 -6.22 -11.85 18.06
N GLN A 591 -7.34 -11.61 18.75
CA GLN A 591 -7.67 -12.25 20.03
C GLN A 591 -8.20 -13.67 19.83
N CYS A 592 -8.91 -13.94 18.73
CA CYS A 592 -9.48 -15.25 18.41
C CYS A 592 -8.40 -16.30 18.11
N VAL A 593 -7.39 -15.97 17.30
CA VAL A 593 -6.38 -16.95 16.84
C VAL A 593 -5.61 -17.63 17.98
N PRO A 594 -5.13 -16.90 19.03
CA PRO A 594 -4.48 -17.51 20.18
C PRO A 594 -5.36 -18.46 21.01
N MET A 595 -6.69 -18.28 20.97
CA MET A 595 -7.64 -19.13 21.70
C MET A 595 -7.91 -20.47 21.01
N LEU A 596 -7.48 -20.64 19.76
CA LEU A 596 -7.61 -21.90 19.02
C LEU A 596 -6.51 -22.89 19.42
N THR A 597 -6.85 -24.18 19.46
CA THR A 597 -5.92 -25.28 19.78
C THR A 597 -5.89 -26.35 18.69
N GLY A 598 -4.76 -27.05 18.55
CA GLY A 598 -4.63 -28.18 17.62
C GLY A 598 -4.82 -27.80 16.14
N GLY A 599 -5.49 -28.67 15.38
CA GLY A 599 -5.70 -28.50 13.93
C GLY A 599 -6.49 -27.24 13.54
N ALA A 600 -7.39 -26.75 14.40
CA ALA A 600 -8.15 -25.54 14.14
C ALA A 600 -7.26 -24.29 14.01
N LYS A 601 -6.20 -24.20 14.85
CA LYS A 601 -5.23 -23.10 14.79
C LYS A 601 -4.41 -23.15 13.51
N VAL A 602 -4.01 -24.35 13.09
CA VAL A 602 -3.26 -24.57 11.84
C VAL A 602 -4.09 -24.11 10.65
N GLN A 603 -5.33 -24.59 10.54
CA GLN A 603 -6.22 -24.28 9.43
C GLN A 603 -6.53 -22.78 9.28
N VAL A 604 -6.77 -22.06 10.38
CA VAL A 604 -6.97 -20.59 10.32
C VAL A 604 -5.68 -19.86 9.98
N SER A 605 -4.53 -20.36 10.42
CA SER A 605 -3.23 -19.78 10.09
C SER A 605 -2.91 -19.94 8.61
N GLU A 606 -3.17 -21.13 8.04
CA GLU A 606 -3.06 -21.40 6.60
C GLU A 606 -4.02 -20.51 5.80
N TRP A 607 -5.28 -20.38 6.21
CA TRP A 607 -6.23 -19.47 5.58
C TRP A 607 -5.76 -18.00 5.60
N LEU A 608 -5.19 -17.54 6.72
CA LEU A 608 -4.62 -16.20 6.82
C LEU A 608 -3.44 -16.02 5.87
N GLU A 609 -2.65 -17.05 5.64
CA GLU A 609 -1.51 -17.03 4.74
C GLU A 609 -1.95 -17.05 3.27
N GLU A 610 -2.90 -17.94 2.92
CA GLU A 610 -3.50 -18.05 1.58
C GLU A 610 -4.35 -16.85 1.19
N SER A 611 -4.91 -16.13 2.15
CA SER A 611 -5.64 -14.89 1.84
C SER A 611 -4.74 -13.82 1.18
N TYR A 612 -3.41 -13.93 1.29
CA TYR A 612 -2.46 -13.06 0.57
C TYR A 612 -2.06 -13.58 -0.80
N ASN A 613 -2.53 -14.77 -1.21
CA ASN A 613 -2.25 -15.37 -2.49
C ASN A 613 -3.12 -14.72 -3.59
N ASP A 614 -2.49 -13.90 -4.41
CA ASP A 614 -3.08 -13.20 -5.56
C ASP A 614 -2.66 -13.88 -6.89
N SER A 615 -2.22 -15.16 -6.86
CA SER A 615 -1.72 -15.87 -8.06
C SER A 615 -2.71 -15.82 -9.22
N GLN A 616 -4.02 -15.91 -8.97
CA GLN A 616 -5.01 -15.81 -10.04
C GLN A 616 -4.98 -14.44 -10.75
N ARG A 617 -4.96 -13.34 -9.98
CA ARG A 617 -4.91 -11.98 -10.55
C ARG A 617 -3.61 -11.76 -11.33
N ILE A 618 -2.51 -12.32 -10.85
CA ILE A 618 -1.22 -12.27 -11.52
C ILE A 618 -1.28 -13.03 -12.84
N ARG A 619 -1.80 -14.27 -12.85
CA ARG A 619 -2.01 -15.07 -14.07
C ARG A 619 -2.88 -14.33 -15.08
N ASP A 620 -4.00 -13.78 -14.65
CA ASP A 620 -4.90 -13.02 -15.52
C ASP A 620 -4.21 -11.78 -16.11
N ALA A 621 -3.42 -11.05 -15.31
CA ALA A 621 -2.68 -9.89 -15.77
C ALA A 621 -1.54 -10.25 -16.75
N ILE A 622 -0.82 -11.35 -16.50
CA ILE A 622 0.22 -11.87 -17.40
C ILE A 622 -0.40 -12.33 -18.72
N ALA A 623 -1.51 -13.08 -18.66
CA ALA A 623 -2.22 -13.55 -19.85
C ALA A 623 -2.68 -12.38 -20.74
N ASN A 624 -3.18 -11.31 -20.13
CA ASN A 624 -3.59 -10.10 -20.85
C ASN A 624 -2.42 -9.27 -21.43
N ALA A 625 -1.22 -9.38 -20.86
CA ALA A 625 -0.06 -8.57 -21.25
C ALA A 625 0.72 -9.12 -22.45
N ALA A 626 0.26 -10.18 -23.12
CA ALA A 626 0.96 -10.92 -24.19
C ALA A 626 2.18 -11.71 -23.65
N PRO A 627 1.99 -13.00 -23.32
CA PRO A 627 2.99 -13.80 -22.59
C PRO A 627 4.29 -14.05 -23.37
N LEU A 628 4.33 -13.91 -24.71
CA LEU A 628 5.48 -14.30 -25.54
C LEU A 628 6.60 -13.25 -25.68
N GLY A 629 6.48 -12.08 -25.03
CA GLY A 629 7.44 -10.98 -25.11
C GLY A 629 8.62 -11.07 -24.12
N PRO A 630 9.49 -10.05 -24.08
CA PRO A 630 10.56 -9.97 -23.10
C PRO A 630 10.01 -9.95 -21.68
N CYS A 631 10.71 -10.60 -20.75
CA CYS A 631 10.25 -10.79 -19.38
C CYS A 631 11.37 -10.69 -18.35
N PHE A 632 10.98 -10.52 -17.09
CA PHE A 632 11.85 -10.60 -15.93
C PHE A 632 11.66 -11.93 -15.20
N THR A 633 12.76 -12.54 -14.79
CA THR A 633 12.78 -13.67 -13.87
C THR A 633 13.67 -13.34 -12.68
N LEU A 634 13.66 -14.18 -11.66
CA LEU A 634 14.57 -14.07 -10.52
C LEU A 634 15.62 -15.18 -10.55
N ASP A 635 16.88 -14.79 -10.37
CA ASP A 635 17.97 -15.71 -10.11
C ASP A 635 17.90 -16.19 -8.65
N ILE A 636 17.54 -17.47 -8.45
CA ILE A 636 17.25 -18.04 -7.13
C ILE A 636 18.55 -18.59 -6.52
N GLY A 637 18.90 -18.08 -5.33
CA GLY A 637 19.97 -18.59 -4.46
C GLY A 637 19.57 -18.45 -2.99
N HIS A 638 20.49 -18.66 -2.05
CA HIS A 638 20.20 -18.55 -0.61
C HIS A 638 19.73 -17.12 -0.24
N LEU A 639 18.42 -16.92 -0.06
CA LEU A 639 17.79 -15.65 0.28
C LEU A 639 17.20 -15.73 1.68
N SER A 640 17.78 -15.00 2.63
CA SER A 640 17.39 -15.01 4.06
C SER A 640 16.19 -14.10 4.39
N MET A 641 15.17 -14.03 3.51
CA MET A 641 14.01 -13.16 3.72
C MET A 641 12.73 -13.97 3.94
N SER A 642 11.85 -13.45 4.80
CA SER A 642 10.51 -14.00 4.97
C SER A 642 9.47 -13.24 4.13
N LYS A 643 8.37 -13.90 3.77
CA LYS A 643 7.20 -13.27 3.14
C LYS A 643 6.64 -12.13 4.01
N ALA A 644 6.71 -12.25 5.33
CA ALA A 644 6.32 -11.19 6.27
C ALA A 644 7.21 -9.94 6.16
N SER A 645 8.51 -10.12 5.95
CA SER A 645 9.47 -9.02 5.74
C SER A 645 9.11 -8.18 4.52
N ILE A 646 8.77 -8.81 3.39
CA ILE A 646 8.35 -8.09 2.18
C ILE A 646 7.01 -7.38 2.38
N ARG A 647 6.05 -8.01 3.07
CA ARG A 647 4.77 -7.37 3.40
C ARG A 647 4.94 -6.12 4.26
N SER A 648 5.97 -6.08 5.12
CA SER A 648 6.26 -4.90 5.95
C SER A 648 6.60 -3.66 5.11
N LEU A 649 7.14 -3.83 3.90
CA LEU A 649 7.48 -2.74 2.97
C LEU A 649 6.27 -1.85 2.69
N ALA A 650 5.08 -2.42 2.57
CA ALA A 650 3.85 -1.66 2.32
C ALA A 650 3.40 -0.78 3.51
N ARG A 651 3.94 -1.01 4.71
CA ARG A 651 3.67 -0.25 5.93
C ARG A 651 4.87 0.65 6.23
N ALA A 652 5.88 0.10 6.90
CA ALA A 652 7.19 0.72 7.08
C ALA A 652 8.24 -0.41 6.97
N PRO A 653 9.30 -0.21 6.18
CA PRO A 653 10.36 -1.21 6.08
C PRO A 653 11.01 -1.38 7.46
N GLN A 654 10.93 -2.58 8.02
CA GLN A 654 11.69 -2.93 9.22
C GLN A 654 13.20 -2.92 8.92
N PRO A 655 14.07 -2.79 9.93
CA PRO A 655 15.52 -2.94 9.75
C PRO A 655 15.86 -4.20 8.94
N GLY A 656 16.73 -4.06 7.93
CA GLY A 656 17.13 -5.14 7.02
C GLY A 656 16.17 -5.44 5.84
N VAL A 657 14.93 -4.93 5.85
CA VAL A 657 13.97 -5.18 4.75
C VAL A 657 14.41 -4.51 3.45
N LEU A 658 14.92 -3.27 3.52
CA LEU A 658 15.44 -2.57 2.34
C LEU A 658 16.66 -3.28 1.73
N GLU A 659 17.55 -3.83 2.56
CA GLU A 659 18.65 -4.68 2.09
C GLU A 659 18.12 -5.89 1.34
N GLY A 660 17.08 -6.51 1.87
CA GLY A 660 16.38 -7.61 1.23
C GLY A 660 15.78 -7.25 -0.13
N VAL A 661 15.01 -6.16 -0.20
CA VAL A 661 14.44 -5.63 -1.44
C VAL A 661 15.52 -5.34 -2.48
N GLN A 662 16.61 -4.67 -2.07
CA GLN A 662 17.72 -4.39 -2.97
C GLN A 662 18.40 -5.67 -3.47
N ASN A 663 18.56 -6.67 -2.60
CA ASN A 663 19.10 -7.98 -2.96
C ASN A 663 18.25 -8.69 -4.04
N ILE A 664 16.94 -8.54 -3.98
CA ILE A 664 16.00 -9.12 -4.96
C ILE A 664 16.13 -8.40 -6.29
N LEU A 665 16.11 -7.06 -6.26
CA LEU A 665 16.28 -6.24 -7.45
C LEU A 665 17.62 -6.53 -8.14
N ALA A 666 18.69 -6.67 -7.36
CA ALA A 666 20.02 -7.02 -7.86
C ALA A 666 20.13 -8.44 -8.43
N ARG A 667 19.13 -9.32 -8.24
CA ARG A 667 19.06 -10.68 -8.80
C ARG A 667 18.03 -10.83 -9.91
N LEU A 668 17.28 -9.77 -10.25
CA LEU A 668 16.38 -9.78 -11.41
C LEU A 668 17.19 -10.00 -12.69
N GLN A 669 16.70 -10.88 -13.55
CA GLN A 669 17.29 -11.20 -14.84
C GLN A 669 16.33 -10.79 -15.95
N TYR A 670 16.87 -10.26 -17.04
CA TYR A 670 16.11 -9.89 -18.23
C TYR A 670 16.27 -10.99 -19.29
N HIS A 671 15.14 -11.46 -19.83
CA HIS A 671 15.11 -12.44 -20.91
C HIS A 671 14.29 -11.93 -22.08
N GLN A 672 14.73 -12.26 -23.30
CA GLN A 672 14.03 -11.88 -24.54
C GLN A 672 12.69 -12.63 -24.72
N SER A 673 12.56 -13.81 -24.11
CA SER A 673 11.36 -14.65 -24.16
C SER A 673 11.15 -15.38 -22.82
N PRO A 674 9.93 -15.83 -22.51
CA PRO A 674 9.65 -16.62 -21.31
C PRO A 674 10.37 -17.97 -21.33
N PRO A 675 10.67 -18.54 -20.16
CA PRO A 675 11.22 -19.87 -20.07
C PRO A 675 10.21 -20.99 -20.36
N ALA A 676 10.69 -22.06 -21.01
CA ALA A 676 9.89 -23.17 -21.55
C ALA A 676 9.23 -24.12 -20.52
N TYR A 677 9.51 -23.96 -19.21
CA TYR A 677 8.91 -24.82 -18.17
C TYR A 677 7.56 -24.31 -17.64
N SER A 678 7.03 -23.23 -18.20
CA SER A 678 5.77 -22.60 -17.77
C SER A 678 4.51 -23.21 -18.40
N ASP A 679 4.63 -24.33 -19.12
CA ASP A 679 3.54 -24.95 -19.90
C ASP A 679 2.64 -25.93 -19.10
N LYS A 680 2.89 -26.14 -17.79
CA LYS A 680 2.00 -26.95 -16.95
C LYS A 680 0.91 -26.05 -16.34
N GLU A 681 -0.36 -26.40 -16.56
CA GLU A 681 -1.54 -25.65 -16.09
C GLU A 681 -1.59 -25.41 -14.57
N ASP A 682 -0.79 -26.14 -13.78
CA ASP A 682 -0.75 -26.11 -12.30
C ASP A 682 0.50 -25.46 -11.67
N ASP A 683 1.51 -25.02 -12.43
CA ASP A 683 2.71 -24.39 -11.85
C ASP A 683 2.60 -22.85 -11.80
N ASP A 684 3.00 -22.24 -10.68
CA ASP A 684 3.03 -20.79 -10.52
C ASP A 684 3.97 -20.14 -11.57
N LEU A 685 3.48 -19.14 -12.30
CA LEU A 685 4.22 -18.46 -13.37
C LEU A 685 5.36 -17.58 -12.79
N MET A 686 6.57 -18.13 -12.66
CA MET A 686 7.73 -17.42 -12.09
C MET A 686 8.43 -16.45 -13.07
N TYR A 687 7.66 -15.70 -13.85
CA TYR A 687 8.15 -14.61 -14.71
C TYR A 687 7.15 -13.45 -14.78
N LEU A 688 7.65 -12.25 -15.11
CA LEU A 688 6.83 -11.05 -15.31
C LEU A 688 7.10 -10.43 -16.68
N PRO A 689 6.11 -10.34 -17.59
CA PRO A 689 6.27 -9.67 -18.88
C PRO A 689 6.63 -8.19 -18.75
N LEU A 690 7.54 -7.70 -19.59
CA LEU A 690 7.89 -6.28 -19.66
C LEU A 690 6.70 -5.42 -20.10
N SER A 691 5.74 -5.98 -20.83
CA SER A 691 4.52 -5.32 -21.30
C SER A 691 3.50 -5.01 -20.20
N LEU A 692 3.65 -5.56 -18.97
CA LEU A 692 2.80 -5.21 -17.83
C LEU A 692 2.81 -3.70 -17.60
N SER A 693 1.70 -3.12 -17.13
CA SER A 693 1.66 -1.72 -16.71
C SER A 693 2.66 -1.47 -15.57
N ASN A 694 3.12 -0.21 -15.42
CA ASN A 694 4.06 0.13 -14.33
C ASN A 694 3.49 -0.26 -12.95
N GLU A 695 2.19 -0.05 -12.72
CA GLU A 695 1.51 -0.43 -11.48
C GLU A 695 1.61 -1.95 -11.23
N TYR A 696 1.27 -2.77 -12.23
CA TYR A 696 1.32 -4.22 -12.09
C TYR A 696 2.75 -4.74 -11.96
N LEU A 697 3.69 -4.20 -12.74
CA LEU A 697 5.09 -4.62 -12.68
C LEU A 697 5.65 -4.46 -11.26
N PHE A 698 5.58 -3.25 -10.68
CA PHE A 698 6.13 -3.00 -9.34
C PHE A 698 5.31 -3.67 -8.23
N SER A 699 4.01 -3.86 -8.41
CA SER A 699 3.17 -4.60 -7.47
C SER A 699 3.49 -6.10 -7.44
N PHE A 700 3.80 -6.69 -8.58
CA PHE A 700 3.98 -8.14 -8.73
C PHE A 700 5.44 -8.60 -8.57
N LEU A 701 6.42 -7.70 -8.47
CA LEU A 701 7.83 -8.09 -8.29
C LEU A 701 8.07 -9.16 -7.19
N PRO A 702 7.41 -9.09 -6.00
CA PRO A 702 7.56 -10.15 -5.00
C PRO A 702 7.06 -11.53 -5.38
N HIS A 703 6.19 -11.64 -6.39
CA HIS A 703 5.70 -12.91 -6.92
C HIS A 703 6.85 -13.81 -7.37
N LEU A 704 7.90 -13.21 -7.96
CA LEU A 704 9.09 -13.91 -8.43
C LEU A 704 9.90 -14.59 -7.31
N MET A 705 9.63 -14.24 -6.05
CA MET A 705 10.22 -14.92 -4.88
C MET A 705 9.23 -15.79 -4.15
N PHE A 706 8.05 -15.23 -3.89
CA PHE A 706 7.00 -15.85 -3.11
C PHE A 706 5.75 -15.84 -3.98
N PRO A 707 5.42 -16.97 -4.62
CA PRO A 707 4.25 -17.09 -5.47
C PRO A 707 2.99 -16.50 -4.82
N GLY A 708 2.14 -15.89 -5.65
CA GLY A 708 0.96 -15.15 -5.22
C GLY A 708 1.19 -13.82 -4.48
N THR A 709 2.42 -13.41 -4.15
CA THR A 709 2.62 -12.19 -3.34
C THR A 709 2.55 -10.90 -4.15
N THR A 710 1.70 -9.96 -3.74
CA THR A 710 1.57 -8.62 -4.35
C THR A 710 1.74 -7.48 -3.34
N LEU A 711 2.14 -6.30 -3.83
CA LEU A 711 2.25 -5.09 -3.03
C LEU A 711 1.08 -4.12 -3.28
N SER A 712 0.74 -3.36 -2.24
CA SER A 712 -0.11 -2.17 -2.40
C SER A 712 0.59 -1.10 -3.23
N GLN A 713 -0.15 -0.07 -3.66
CA GLN A 713 0.41 1.09 -4.38
C GLN A 713 1.62 1.70 -3.64
N ARG A 714 1.56 1.83 -2.31
CA ARG A 714 2.68 2.33 -1.51
C ARG A 714 3.87 1.39 -1.50
N GLY A 715 3.65 0.09 -1.34
CA GLY A 715 4.73 -0.90 -1.41
C GLY A 715 5.40 -0.90 -2.79
N ALA A 716 4.60 -0.85 -3.86
CA ALA A 716 5.08 -0.74 -5.23
C ALA A 716 5.88 0.56 -5.46
N ALA A 717 5.41 1.69 -4.93
CA ALA A 717 6.11 2.97 -4.96
C ALA A 717 7.47 2.89 -4.24
N LEU A 718 7.55 2.23 -3.09
CA LEU A 718 8.82 2.06 -2.38
C LEU A 718 9.81 1.18 -3.16
N VAL A 719 9.34 0.10 -3.80
CA VAL A 719 10.21 -0.71 -4.69
C VAL A 719 10.70 0.13 -5.87
N ALA A 720 9.81 0.89 -6.52
CA ALA A 720 10.18 1.79 -7.60
C ALA A 720 11.20 2.85 -7.13
N LEU A 721 11.01 3.42 -5.93
CA LEU A 721 11.93 4.40 -5.37
C LEU A 721 13.32 3.78 -5.13
N VAL A 722 13.39 2.56 -4.60
CA VAL A 722 14.65 1.83 -4.46
C VAL A 722 15.32 1.58 -5.81
N CYS A 723 14.56 1.26 -6.87
CA CYS A 723 15.09 1.16 -8.23
C CYS A 723 15.71 2.48 -8.73
N CYS A 724 15.08 3.62 -8.43
CA CYS A 724 15.63 4.95 -8.78
C CYS A 724 16.89 5.27 -7.98
N LEU A 725 16.87 5.06 -6.67
CA LEU A 725 18.00 5.36 -5.79
C LEU A 725 19.22 4.46 -6.06
N SER A 726 18.99 3.21 -6.43
CA SER A 726 20.05 2.25 -6.77
C SER A 726 20.55 2.33 -8.22
N ASN A 727 19.96 3.21 -9.04
CA ASN A 727 20.21 3.28 -10.49
C ASN A 727 20.03 1.92 -11.19
N HIS A 728 18.90 1.25 -10.95
CA HIS A 728 18.67 -0.09 -11.48
C HIS A 728 18.62 -0.10 -13.02
N ILE A 729 19.54 -0.85 -13.64
CA ILE A 729 19.81 -0.82 -15.09
C ILE A 729 18.58 -1.00 -15.98
N HIS A 730 17.64 -1.88 -15.62
CA HIS A 730 16.46 -2.19 -16.44
C HIS A 730 15.18 -1.45 -16.01
N LEU A 731 15.12 -0.94 -14.78
CA LEU A 731 13.84 -0.50 -14.18
C LEU A 731 13.82 0.99 -13.81
N ILE A 732 14.95 1.68 -13.83
CA ILE A 732 15.05 3.09 -13.42
C ILE A 732 14.06 4.01 -14.16
N ASN A 733 13.97 3.90 -15.49
CA ASN A 733 13.12 4.78 -16.29
C ASN A 733 11.64 4.55 -15.97
N ARG A 734 11.23 3.27 -15.93
CA ARG A 734 9.85 2.90 -15.60
C ARG A 734 9.47 3.25 -14.17
N ALA A 735 10.42 3.11 -13.24
CA ALA A 735 10.24 3.49 -11.85
C ALA A 735 10.04 5.01 -11.71
N ALA A 736 10.86 5.81 -12.40
CA ALA A 736 10.73 7.26 -12.41
C ALA A 736 9.38 7.72 -13.00
N GLU A 737 8.96 7.13 -14.12
CA GLU A 737 7.65 7.39 -14.73
C GLU A 737 6.49 7.04 -13.79
N TYR A 738 6.56 5.87 -13.15
CA TYR A 738 5.53 5.43 -12.20
C TYR A 738 5.42 6.36 -11.00
N LEU A 739 6.56 6.70 -10.38
CA LEU A 739 6.61 7.59 -9.22
C LEU A 739 6.10 8.99 -9.54
N THR A 740 6.44 9.51 -10.73
CA THR A 740 5.93 10.79 -11.21
C THR A 740 4.42 10.76 -11.42
N LEU A 741 3.89 9.66 -11.97
CA LEU A 741 2.44 9.49 -12.20
C LEU A 741 1.63 9.49 -10.90
N ILE A 742 2.15 8.87 -9.84
CA ILE A 742 1.44 8.73 -8.55
C ILE A 742 1.77 9.83 -7.55
N GLN A 743 2.64 10.78 -7.89
CA GLN A 743 3.08 11.87 -7.01
C GLN A 743 1.88 12.57 -6.35
N GLY A 744 1.94 12.77 -5.03
CA GLY A 744 0.84 13.35 -4.24
C GLY A 744 -0.35 12.43 -3.95
N THR A 745 -0.40 11.21 -4.50
CA THR A 745 -1.52 10.27 -4.26
C THR A 745 -1.16 9.09 -3.36
N TRP A 746 0.12 8.73 -3.28
CA TRP A 746 0.58 7.52 -2.59
C TRP A 746 0.96 7.75 -1.10
N LEU A 747 1.04 9.01 -0.66
CA LEU A 747 1.33 9.43 0.72
C LEU A 747 0.12 10.18 1.33
N PRO A 748 -0.63 9.56 2.23
CA PRO A 748 -1.89 10.13 2.74
C PRO A 748 -1.66 11.06 3.95
N PHE A 749 -1.06 12.23 3.73
CA PHE A 749 -0.78 13.20 4.80
C PHE A 749 -2.03 13.70 5.53
N ASP A 750 -3.17 13.82 4.84
CA ASP A 750 -4.46 14.20 5.44
C ASP A 750 -5.00 13.15 6.43
N TYR A 751 -4.49 11.93 6.35
CA TYR A 751 -4.85 10.78 7.19
C TYR A 751 -3.63 10.31 8.00
N ALA A 752 -2.79 11.24 8.45
CA ALA A 752 -1.54 10.92 9.14
C ALA A 752 -1.75 9.99 10.37
N VAL A 753 -2.90 10.08 11.04
CA VAL A 753 -3.23 9.27 12.23
C VAL A 753 -3.48 7.80 11.88
N GLU A 754 -4.12 7.54 10.74
CA GLU A 754 -4.41 6.20 10.21
C GLU A 754 -3.20 5.58 9.50
N PHE A 755 -2.20 6.40 9.19
CA PHE A 755 -0.97 6.00 8.51
C PHE A 755 0.30 6.50 9.21
N PRO A 756 0.49 6.24 10.52
CA PRO A 756 1.62 6.75 11.28
C PRO A 756 2.97 6.22 10.78
N GLU A 757 2.96 5.10 10.07
CA GLU A 757 4.17 4.46 9.53
C GLU A 757 4.92 5.29 8.48
N ILE A 758 4.27 6.26 7.82
CA ILE A 758 4.94 7.15 6.85
C ILE A 758 5.90 8.15 7.53
N PHE A 759 5.89 8.19 8.86
CA PHE A 759 6.77 9.01 9.70
C PHE A 759 7.83 8.17 10.44
N SER A 760 7.99 6.87 10.13
CA SER A 760 9.07 6.07 10.72
C SER A 760 10.44 6.64 10.31
N ALA A 761 11.48 6.41 11.11
CA ALA A 761 12.81 6.94 10.82
C ALA A 761 13.35 6.41 9.47
N GLU A 762 13.16 5.11 9.20
CA GLU A 762 13.55 4.44 7.97
C GLU A 762 12.83 5.04 6.76
N PHE A 763 11.52 5.32 6.90
CA PHE A 763 10.72 5.92 5.84
C PHE A 763 11.16 7.37 5.57
N VAL A 764 11.43 8.15 6.62
CA VAL A 764 11.91 9.53 6.52
C VAL A 764 13.27 9.60 5.82
N GLN A 765 14.22 8.74 6.21
CA GLN A 765 15.54 8.69 5.57
C GLN A 765 15.45 8.33 4.09
N LEU A 766 14.60 7.35 3.74
CA LEU A 766 14.42 6.92 2.35
C LEU A 766 13.77 8.02 1.50
N LEU A 767 12.71 8.67 2.00
CA LEU A 767 12.00 9.72 1.27
C LEU A 767 12.77 11.04 1.19
N TYR A 768 13.62 11.33 2.18
CA TYR A 768 14.58 12.43 2.08
C TYR A 768 15.52 12.27 0.87
N ARG A 769 15.86 11.04 0.45
CA ARG A 769 16.66 10.81 -0.77
C ARG A 769 15.79 10.84 -2.02
N GLY A 770 14.54 10.40 -1.91
CA GLY A 770 13.55 10.37 -2.98
C GLY A 770 12.84 11.69 -3.30
N GLN A 771 13.35 12.84 -2.86
CA GLN A 771 12.65 14.14 -2.94
C GLN A 771 12.18 14.51 -4.35
N ALA A 772 12.88 14.08 -5.40
CA ALA A 772 12.50 14.35 -6.78
C ALA A 772 11.09 13.85 -7.14
N TYR A 773 10.58 12.85 -6.42
CA TYR A 773 9.30 12.20 -6.66
C TYR A 773 8.22 12.60 -5.64
N LEU A 774 8.48 13.63 -4.85
CA LEU A 774 7.59 14.13 -3.81
C LEU A 774 7.04 15.51 -4.19
N THR A 775 5.83 15.84 -3.78
CA THR A 775 5.28 17.20 -3.95
C THR A 775 6.08 18.22 -3.14
N PRO A 776 6.02 19.53 -3.45
CA PRO A 776 6.76 20.54 -2.70
C PRO A 776 6.49 20.53 -1.18
N PHE A 777 5.24 20.25 -0.79
CA PHE A 777 4.86 20.11 0.62
C PHE A 777 5.49 18.86 1.26
N GLU A 778 5.37 17.69 0.61
CA GLU A 778 5.98 16.45 1.07
C GLU A 778 7.50 16.58 1.22
N GLN A 779 8.16 17.20 0.24
CA GLN A 779 9.60 17.50 0.31
C GLN A 779 9.95 18.33 1.54
N GLN A 780 9.17 19.38 1.83
CA GLN A 780 9.39 20.23 3.00
C GLN A 780 9.28 19.42 4.30
N VAL A 781 8.24 18.58 4.43
CA VAL A 781 8.03 17.75 5.62
C VAL A 781 9.19 16.78 5.82
N TYR A 782 9.57 16.01 4.80
CA TYR A 782 10.64 15.02 4.94
C TYR A 782 12.02 15.66 5.13
N ARG A 783 12.30 16.81 4.52
CA ARG A 783 13.52 17.60 4.81
C ARG A 783 13.59 17.99 6.29
N GLN A 784 12.49 18.48 6.85
CA GLN A 784 12.46 18.90 8.26
C GLN A 784 12.56 17.72 9.21
N LEU A 785 11.81 16.65 8.99
CA LEU A 785 11.90 15.44 9.81
C LEU A 785 13.30 14.83 9.78
N PHE A 786 13.95 14.82 8.60
CA PHE A 786 15.33 14.36 8.47
C PHE A 786 16.34 15.27 9.18
N ALA A 787 16.16 16.60 9.12
CA ALA A 787 16.98 17.54 9.89
C ALA A 787 16.85 17.31 11.41
N VAL A 788 15.62 17.13 11.91
CA VAL A 788 15.37 16.79 13.33
C VAL A 788 16.03 15.46 13.70
N HIS A 789 15.94 14.44 12.83
CA HIS A 789 16.60 13.15 13.03
C HIS A 789 18.12 13.33 13.22
N ARG A 790 18.77 14.08 12.34
CA ARG A 790 20.22 14.35 12.40
C ARG A 790 20.62 15.19 13.61
N LEU A 791 19.82 16.19 13.97
CA LEU A 791 20.04 16.99 15.19
C LEU A 791 20.00 16.11 16.45
N ARG A 792 19.04 15.18 16.53
CA ARG A 792 18.95 14.23 17.66
C ARG A 792 20.13 13.27 17.73
N LEU A 793 20.63 12.80 16.58
CA LEU A 793 21.86 11.99 16.53
C LEU A 793 23.10 12.78 16.98
N ALA A 794 23.14 14.08 16.69
CA ALA A 794 24.24 14.95 17.12
C ALA A 794 24.17 15.33 18.60
N ALA A 795 23.04 15.13 19.28
CA ALA A 795 22.74 15.72 20.60
C ALA A 795 23.83 15.49 21.67
N THR A 796 24.43 14.29 21.72
CA THR A 796 25.44 13.90 22.71
C THR A 796 26.87 14.09 22.23
N LYS A 797 27.09 14.64 21.03
CA LYS A 797 28.43 14.88 20.51
C LYS A 797 29.02 16.11 21.19
N ASP A 798 30.21 15.95 21.75
CA ASP A 798 30.94 17.06 22.35
C ASP A 798 31.53 17.99 21.29
N VAL A 799 31.48 19.29 21.58
CA VAL A 799 32.05 20.37 20.78
C VAL A 799 32.98 21.16 21.68
N ASP A 800 34.24 21.25 21.26
CA ASP A 800 35.24 22.04 21.98
C ASP A 800 34.97 23.53 21.76
N VAL A 801 34.65 24.24 22.84
CA VAL A 801 34.43 25.67 22.83
C VAL A 801 35.50 26.37 23.66
N VAL A 802 35.96 27.52 23.20
CA VAL A 802 36.93 28.35 23.92
C VAL A 802 36.19 29.57 24.48
N VAL A 803 36.26 29.75 25.80
CA VAL A 803 35.68 30.89 26.50
C VAL A 803 36.76 31.63 27.30
N GLY A 804 36.47 32.87 27.71
CA GLY A 804 37.32 33.59 28.63
C GLY A 804 37.48 32.88 29.97
N TYR A 805 38.66 33.02 30.58
CA TYR A 805 39.01 32.35 31.83
C TYR A 805 38.00 32.59 32.97
N THR A 806 37.88 31.62 33.88
CA THR A 806 37.13 31.76 35.13
C THR A 806 38.11 31.93 36.30
N PRO A 807 38.16 33.10 36.96
CA PRO A 807 39.06 33.31 38.08
C PRO A 807 38.76 32.38 39.26
N GLN A 808 39.81 31.77 39.83
CA GLN A 808 39.73 31.03 41.09
C GLN A 808 40.11 31.96 42.25
N LYS A 809 39.24 32.07 43.26
CA LYS A 809 39.38 33.04 44.35
C LYS A 809 40.66 32.89 45.17
N ASP A 810 41.17 31.65 45.29
CA ASP A 810 42.34 31.33 46.11
C ASP A 810 43.66 31.60 45.36
N SER A 811 43.59 31.90 44.06
CA SER A 811 44.75 32.20 43.22
C SER A 811 44.91 33.71 42.99
N LEU A 812 46.15 34.16 42.82
CA LEU A 812 46.45 35.51 42.36
C LEU A 812 46.38 35.58 40.83
N TRP A 813 45.78 36.66 40.34
CA TRP A 813 45.56 36.92 38.92
C TRP A 813 46.13 38.29 38.53
N PRO A 814 46.74 38.43 37.35
CA PRO A 814 47.16 39.72 36.83
C PRO A 814 46.03 40.74 36.84
N ASP A 815 46.32 41.95 37.31
CA ASP A 815 45.39 43.04 37.48
C ASP A 815 46.07 44.39 37.17
N ARG A 816 45.30 45.47 37.17
CA ARG A 816 45.81 46.84 37.18
C ARG A 816 45.27 47.53 38.41
N LYS A 817 46.11 48.34 39.04
CA LYS A 817 45.77 49.07 40.26
C LYS A 817 46.07 50.55 40.09
N ALA A 818 45.28 51.37 40.78
CA ALA A 818 45.53 52.80 40.91
C ALA A 818 45.61 53.17 42.38
N ARG A 819 46.43 54.17 42.70
CA ARG A 819 46.62 54.63 44.07
C ARG A 819 45.42 55.45 44.52
N CYS A 820 44.79 55.06 45.63
CA CYS A 820 43.76 55.88 46.25
C CYS A 820 44.40 57.04 47.03
N HIS A 821 43.99 58.28 46.77
CA HIS A 821 44.52 59.46 47.47
C HIS A 821 44.05 59.57 48.93
N THR A 822 42.95 58.90 49.30
CA THR A 822 42.39 58.95 50.67
C THR A 822 43.09 57.97 51.60
N CYS A 823 43.13 56.68 51.26
CA CYS A 823 43.78 55.67 52.11
C CYS A 823 45.25 55.39 51.76
N GLY A 824 45.74 55.91 50.62
CA GLY A 824 47.14 55.78 50.21
C GLY A 824 47.53 54.45 49.56
N TYR A 825 46.64 53.46 49.52
CA TYR A 825 46.90 52.11 48.99
C TYR A 825 46.56 51.96 47.51
N ASP A 826 47.32 51.10 46.82
CA ASP A 826 47.05 50.71 45.43
C ASP A 826 45.89 49.70 45.38
N THR A 827 44.78 50.13 44.78
CA THR A 827 43.55 49.34 44.71
C THR A 827 43.25 48.94 43.26
N SER A 828 42.72 47.73 43.05
CA SER A 828 42.25 47.27 41.73
C SER A 828 41.37 48.29 41.04
N LEU A 829 41.57 48.52 39.74
CA LEU A 829 40.72 49.43 38.95
C LEU A 829 39.24 49.03 39.02
N SER A 830 38.94 47.73 39.13
CA SER A 830 37.58 47.22 39.30
C SER A 830 36.88 47.66 40.61
N LEU A 831 37.65 48.15 41.58
CA LEU A 831 37.20 48.68 42.87
C LEU A 831 37.42 50.20 43.00
N MET A 832 37.80 50.89 41.92
CA MET A 832 37.90 52.34 41.91
C MET A 832 36.54 52.95 41.51
N VAL A 833 36.06 53.93 42.27
CA VAL A 833 34.83 54.68 41.96
C VAL A 833 35.12 55.96 41.16
N SER A 834 36.36 56.46 41.23
CA SER A 834 36.90 57.54 40.41
C SER A 834 38.42 57.34 40.26
N PRO A 835 39.14 58.09 39.41
CA PRO A 835 40.60 57.95 39.27
C PRO A 835 41.41 58.11 40.57
N ALA A 836 40.86 58.77 41.59
CA ALA A 836 41.54 59.09 42.84
C ALA A 836 40.95 58.41 44.09
N LEU A 837 39.79 57.76 43.99
CA LEU A 837 39.01 57.27 45.14
C LEU A 837 38.60 55.80 44.96
N CYS A 838 38.90 54.97 45.97
CA CYS A 838 38.52 53.57 45.97
C CYS A 838 37.18 53.32 46.69
N ALA A 839 36.52 52.21 46.34
CA ALA A 839 35.24 51.80 46.90
C ALA A 839 35.31 51.51 48.41
N MET A 840 36.50 51.17 48.95
CA MET A 840 36.67 50.96 50.40
C MET A 840 36.53 52.25 51.19
N CYS A 841 37.16 53.33 50.74
CA CYS A 841 37.02 54.64 51.36
C CYS A 841 35.58 55.16 51.27
N VAL A 842 34.88 54.88 50.17
CA VAL A 842 33.45 55.24 50.04
C VAL A 842 32.57 54.45 51.00
N THR A 843 32.83 53.15 51.17
CA THR A 843 31.94 52.25 51.93
C THR A 843 32.20 52.29 53.43
N TYR A 844 33.47 52.41 53.84
CA TYR A 844 33.90 52.22 55.23
C TYR A 844 34.55 53.47 55.85
N GLY A 845 34.70 54.57 55.11
CA GLY A 845 35.24 55.83 55.64
C GLY A 845 36.60 55.65 56.31
N ASP A 846 36.68 56.04 57.59
CA ASP A 846 37.92 56.03 58.39
C ASP A 846 38.46 54.61 58.67
N ASP A 847 37.63 53.57 58.58
CA ASP A 847 38.07 52.18 58.78
C ASP A 847 38.75 51.58 57.53
N ALA A 848 38.63 52.24 56.37
CA ALA A 848 39.12 51.73 55.10
C ALA A 848 40.65 51.46 55.06
N PRO A 849 41.54 52.31 55.62
CA PRO A 849 42.98 52.05 55.63
C PRO A 849 43.34 50.77 56.40
N THR A 850 42.73 50.55 57.57
CA THR A 850 42.98 49.35 58.40
C THR A 850 42.52 48.07 57.69
N LEU A 851 41.35 48.13 57.03
CA LEU A 851 40.80 46.99 56.29
C LEU A 851 41.64 46.67 55.03
N GLN A 852 42.17 47.70 54.36
CA GLN A 852 43.09 47.53 53.23
C GLN A 852 44.45 47.01 53.67
N ALA A 853 45.00 47.46 54.79
CA ALA A 853 46.29 46.98 55.31
C ALA A 853 46.31 45.45 55.50
N ASN A 854 45.19 44.87 55.95
CA ASN A 854 45.05 43.44 56.18
C ASN A 854 44.76 42.61 54.92
N THR A 855 44.55 43.26 53.77
CA THR A 855 44.11 42.61 52.52
C THR A 855 44.95 43.03 51.31
N VAL A 856 45.98 43.83 51.51
CA VAL A 856 46.83 44.36 50.44
C VAL A 856 47.62 43.23 49.78
N VAL A 857 47.59 43.22 48.44
CA VAL A 857 48.46 42.38 47.61
C VAL A 857 49.44 43.32 46.91
N SER A 858 50.74 43.08 47.08
CA SER A 858 51.79 43.88 46.44
C SER A 858 51.88 43.62 44.94
N GLY A 859 52.13 44.65 44.14
CA GLY A 859 52.28 44.54 42.69
C GLY A 859 50.96 44.45 41.93
N ASN A 860 51.05 44.10 40.64
CA ASN A 860 49.93 44.09 39.68
C ASN A 860 49.15 42.77 39.69
N GLU A 861 48.87 42.22 40.87
CA GLU A 861 48.07 41.01 41.03
C GLU A 861 47.00 41.20 42.10
N SER A 862 45.83 40.60 41.90
CA SER A 862 44.72 40.64 42.85
C SER A 862 44.07 39.26 42.95
N HIS A 863 43.38 39.01 44.07
CA HIS A 863 42.37 37.96 44.10
C HIS A 863 41.16 38.44 43.31
N ILE A 864 40.80 37.73 42.26
CA ILE A 864 39.75 38.11 41.33
C ILE A 864 38.67 37.03 41.33
N VAL A 865 37.41 37.43 41.18
CA VAL A 865 36.26 36.52 41.03
C VAL A 865 35.34 36.99 39.91
N GLU A 866 34.48 36.10 39.46
CA GLU A 866 33.40 36.40 38.52
C GLU A 866 32.07 36.53 39.26
N CYS A 867 31.33 37.61 39.00
CA CYS A 867 29.99 37.79 39.54
C CYS A 867 29.01 36.76 38.94
N HIS A 868 28.29 36.04 39.80
CA HIS A 868 27.29 35.03 39.42
C HIS A 868 26.16 35.59 38.55
N ASP A 869 25.65 36.80 38.85
CA ASP A 869 24.48 37.34 38.15
C ASP A 869 24.83 38.06 36.83
N CYS A 870 25.92 38.86 36.79
CA CYS A 870 26.24 39.72 35.64
C CYS A 870 27.50 39.30 34.86
N HIS A 871 28.19 38.24 35.31
CA HIS A 871 29.44 37.72 34.75
C HIS A 871 30.60 38.74 34.70
N GLY A 872 30.48 39.83 35.44
CA GLY A 872 31.54 40.83 35.57
C GLY A 872 32.67 40.33 36.47
N ILE A 873 33.90 40.44 35.98
CA ILE A 873 35.13 40.13 36.70
C ILE A 873 35.55 41.32 37.57
N TYR A 874 35.84 41.08 38.84
CA TYR A 874 36.26 42.11 39.79
C TYR A 874 37.14 41.56 40.91
N ALA A 875 37.93 42.43 41.54
CA ALA A 875 38.81 42.07 42.64
C ALA A 875 38.05 41.89 43.97
N VAL A 876 38.54 40.98 44.80
CA VAL A 876 38.05 40.72 46.16
C VAL A 876 39.19 40.88 47.13
N LEU A 877 38.99 41.72 48.15
CA LEU A 877 40.00 41.96 49.18
C LEU A 877 39.92 40.94 50.32
N GLN A 878 38.75 40.79 50.96
CA GLN A 878 38.54 39.87 52.07
C GLN A 878 38.12 38.47 51.60
N VAL A 879 39.01 37.77 50.89
CA VAL A 879 38.72 36.46 50.25
C VAL A 879 38.16 35.43 51.24
N ALA A 880 38.70 35.38 52.47
CA ALA A 880 38.26 34.45 53.51
C ALA A 880 36.79 34.61 53.93
N ARG A 881 36.19 35.79 53.70
CA ARG A 881 34.77 36.05 54.01
C ARG A 881 33.83 35.72 52.84
N LEU A 882 34.37 35.38 51.67
CA LEU A 882 33.57 34.98 50.50
C LEU A 882 33.23 33.48 50.57
N GLY A 883 32.21 33.17 51.36
CA GLY A 883 31.69 31.80 51.57
C GLY A 883 30.53 31.40 50.64
N THR A 884 29.96 32.34 49.89
CA THR A 884 28.84 32.12 48.96
C THR A 884 29.22 32.50 47.53
N ALA A 885 28.36 32.18 46.54
CA ALA A 885 28.57 32.61 45.15
C ALA A 885 28.84 34.13 45.07
N ALA A 886 29.89 34.51 44.33
CA ALA A 886 30.32 35.90 44.24
C ALA A 886 29.26 36.76 43.54
N LYS A 887 28.97 37.94 44.10
CA LYS A 887 28.08 38.93 43.51
C LYS A 887 28.75 40.29 43.62
N CYS A 888 28.88 41.02 42.51
CA CYS A 888 29.42 42.38 42.52
C CYS A 888 28.51 43.34 43.30
N TRP A 889 29.04 44.50 43.70
CA TRP A 889 28.29 45.48 44.48
C TRP A 889 26.98 45.88 43.78
N PHE A 890 27.02 46.19 42.49
CA PHE A 890 25.84 46.57 41.70
C PHE A 890 24.75 45.50 41.69
N CYS A 891 25.11 44.21 41.56
CA CYS A 891 24.12 43.12 41.60
C CYS A 891 23.55 42.88 43.01
N ARG A 892 24.24 43.33 44.06
CA ARG A 892 23.73 43.26 45.45
C ARG A 892 22.79 44.42 45.79
N THR A 893 23.03 45.60 45.21
CA THR A 893 22.27 46.83 45.50
C THR A 893 21.14 47.09 44.52
N ASN A 894 21.26 46.68 43.25
CA ASN A 894 20.23 46.88 42.21
C ASN A 894 19.19 45.75 42.20
N ASN A 895 18.36 45.63 43.24
CA ASN A 895 17.17 44.77 43.22
C ASN A 895 16.05 45.26 42.26
N VAL A 896 16.29 46.31 41.45
CA VAL A 896 15.33 46.93 40.51
C VAL A 896 16.07 47.41 39.24
N PRO A 897 15.55 47.17 38.01
CA PRO A 897 16.31 47.37 36.77
C PRO A 897 16.29 48.84 36.34
N LEU A 898 17.34 49.60 36.66
CA LEU A 898 17.50 50.91 36.00
C LEU A 898 18.81 51.04 35.24
N GLN A 899 19.93 50.40 35.62
CA GLN A 899 21.14 50.37 34.78
C GLN A 899 21.99 49.10 34.99
N PRO A 900 22.50 48.47 33.91
CA PRO A 900 23.43 47.34 34.03
C PRO A 900 24.75 47.80 34.68
N PRO A 901 25.47 46.91 35.39
CA PRO A 901 26.76 47.25 35.98
C PRO A 901 27.72 47.80 34.91
N PRO A 902 28.47 48.88 35.19
CA PRO A 902 29.45 49.42 34.25
C PRO A 902 30.53 48.37 34.00
N LYS A 903 30.67 47.98 32.73
CA LYS A 903 31.56 46.89 32.30
C LYS A 903 32.40 47.30 31.09
N THR A 904 33.66 46.87 31.10
CA THR A 904 34.58 46.99 29.96
C THR A 904 34.93 45.59 29.46
N SER A 905 34.79 45.36 28.14
CA SER A 905 35.01 44.04 27.52
C SER A 905 36.41 43.94 26.94
N CYS A 906 37.09 42.82 27.21
CA CYS A 906 38.38 42.51 26.63
C CYS A 906 38.24 42.04 25.17
N SER A 907 39.01 42.58 24.23
CA SER A 907 39.02 42.12 22.83
C SER A 907 39.72 40.77 22.63
N GLY A 908 40.57 40.35 23.59
CA GLY A 908 41.29 39.07 23.55
C GLY A 908 40.46 37.89 24.08
N CYS A 909 40.17 37.87 25.38
CA CYS A 909 39.44 36.77 26.03
C CYS A 909 37.92 36.96 26.10
N LEU A 910 37.39 38.10 25.62
CA LEU A 910 35.96 38.44 25.65
C LEU A 910 35.32 38.56 27.05
N ASN A 911 36.09 38.38 28.14
CA ASN A 911 35.61 38.61 29.50
C ASN A 911 35.26 40.09 29.72
N GLN A 912 34.26 40.32 30.57
CA GLN A 912 33.80 41.66 30.95
C GLN A 912 34.28 41.97 32.37
N PHE A 913 34.95 43.10 32.56
CA PHE A 913 35.44 43.55 33.86
C PHE A 913 34.54 44.65 34.41
N ILE A 914 34.23 44.60 35.69
CA ILE A 914 33.53 45.69 36.38
C ILE A 914 34.44 46.92 36.36
N ASP A 915 33.93 48.03 35.84
CA ASP A 915 34.72 49.25 35.60
C ASP A 915 33.93 50.50 35.99
N PRO A 916 33.73 50.75 37.30
CA PRO A 916 32.86 51.83 37.77
C PRO A 916 33.36 53.22 37.36
N ALA A 917 34.68 53.40 37.35
CA ALA A 917 35.35 54.66 37.03
C ALA A 917 35.75 54.79 35.55
N GLY A 918 35.49 53.77 34.71
CA GLY A 918 35.88 53.76 33.29
C GLY A 918 37.39 53.74 33.05
N LEU A 919 38.17 53.31 34.05
CA LEU A 919 39.64 53.42 34.04
C LEU A 919 40.28 52.40 33.11
N TYR A 920 39.66 51.23 32.93
CA TYR A 920 40.17 50.25 31.95
C TYR A 920 40.09 50.79 30.51
N ARG A 921 39.16 51.70 30.19
CA ARG A 921 39.09 52.36 28.86
C ARG A 921 40.04 53.55 28.67
N ALA A 922 40.46 54.20 29.76
CA ALA A 922 41.23 55.45 29.70
C ALA A 922 42.72 55.23 29.34
N ASP A 923 43.24 54.01 29.51
CA ASP A 923 44.59 53.60 29.12
C ASP A 923 44.70 53.44 27.60
N GLY A 924 44.84 54.57 26.87
CA GLY A 924 45.54 54.74 25.58
C GLY A 924 45.59 53.62 24.53
N SER A 925 44.60 52.72 24.48
CA SER A 925 44.64 51.52 23.62
C SER A 925 44.58 51.92 22.14
N PRO A 926 45.39 51.31 21.26
CA PRO A 926 45.30 51.53 19.82
C PRO A 926 43.90 51.15 19.31
N SER A 927 43.57 51.58 18.09
CA SER A 927 42.28 51.46 17.39
C SER A 927 41.64 50.05 17.33
N ASN A 928 42.24 49.02 17.92
CA ASN A 928 41.86 47.60 17.90
C ASN A 928 41.21 47.07 19.22
N GLY A 929 40.82 47.93 20.16
CA GLY A 929 40.08 47.54 21.37
C GLY A 929 40.95 47.09 22.56
N TRP A 930 40.41 47.21 23.78
CA TRP A 930 41.14 47.01 25.05
C TRP A 930 41.45 45.54 25.36
N LEU A 931 42.69 45.24 25.80
CA LEU A 931 43.11 43.93 26.29
C LEU A 931 43.22 43.93 27.82
N CYS A 932 42.68 42.89 28.46
CA CYS A 932 42.75 42.76 29.92
C CYS A 932 44.15 42.35 30.40
N PRO A 933 44.47 42.58 31.68
CA PRO A 933 45.79 42.28 32.26
C PRO A 933 46.21 40.81 32.13
N VAL A 934 45.24 39.88 32.15
CA VAL A 934 45.53 38.46 31.95
C VAL A 934 45.90 38.16 30.50
N CYS A 935 45.27 38.81 29.53
CA CYS A 935 45.63 38.66 28.11
C CYS A 935 47.02 39.24 27.79
N THR A 936 47.43 40.31 28.48
CA THR A 936 48.73 40.94 28.25
C THR A 936 49.86 40.25 29.02
N ASP A 937 49.63 39.90 30.29
CA ASP A 937 50.70 39.50 31.21
C ASP A 937 50.78 37.98 31.40
N ALA A 938 49.67 37.26 31.17
CA ALA A 938 49.60 35.81 31.30
C ALA A 938 48.68 35.17 30.25
N PRO A 939 48.97 35.30 28.94
CA PRO A 939 48.07 34.93 27.85
C PRO A 939 47.62 33.47 27.89
N VAL A 940 48.45 32.55 28.40
CA VAL A 940 48.11 31.12 28.56
C VAL A 940 46.96 30.90 29.55
N ARG A 941 46.78 31.80 30.52
CA ARG A 941 45.70 31.76 31.52
C ARG A 941 44.44 32.50 31.09
N ALA A 942 44.45 33.15 29.91
CA ALA A 942 43.37 34.06 29.49
C ALA A 942 42.13 33.36 28.94
N THR A 943 42.24 32.10 28.52
CA THR A 943 41.14 31.32 27.94
C THR A 943 41.06 29.93 28.55
N THR A 944 39.89 29.33 28.50
CA THR A 944 39.65 27.95 28.93
C THR A 944 38.90 27.21 27.83
N MET A 945 39.38 26.01 27.49
CA MET A 945 38.71 25.11 26.55
C MET A 945 37.76 24.20 27.33
N MET A 946 36.53 24.05 26.84
CA MET A 946 35.50 23.23 27.45
C MET A 946 34.88 22.32 26.38
N ALA A 947 34.78 21.03 26.67
CA ALA A 947 33.99 20.11 25.87
C ALA A 947 32.51 20.27 26.26
N VAL A 948 31.67 20.70 25.32
CA VAL A 948 30.25 20.99 25.56
C VAL A 948 29.38 20.11 24.65
N PRO A 949 28.40 19.39 25.21
CA PRO A 949 27.44 18.63 24.40
C PRO A 949 26.66 19.52 23.42
N PHE A 950 26.49 19.04 22.19
CA PHE A 950 25.82 19.76 21.10
C PHE A 950 24.43 20.27 21.50
N ASN A 951 23.64 19.47 22.23
CA ASN A 951 22.31 19.87 22.67
C ASN A 951 22.34 21.08 23.64
N ALA A 952 23.25 21.09 24.60
CA ALA A 952 23.40 22.18 25.57
C ALA A 952 23.83 23.47 24.87
N LEU A 953 24.72 23.36 23.87
CA LEU A 953 25.16 24.50 23.07
C LEU A 953 24.03 25.08 22.21
N MET A 954 23.20 24.23 21.59
CA MET A 954 22.02 24.65 20.82
C MET A 954 20.93 25.27 21.70
N GLN A 955 20.71 24.75 22.92
CA GLN A 955 19.78 25.31 23.91
C GLN A 955 20.22 26.69 24.38
N ALA A 956 21.52 26.90 24.62
CA ALA A 956 22.07 28.20 24.97
C ALA A 956 22.02 29.20 23.79
N ASN A 957 22.01 28.71 22.54
CA ASN A 957 22.08 29.54 21.33
C ASN A 957 21.01 29.16 20.27
N PRO A 958 19.70 29.33 20.53
CA PRO A 958 18.66 28.89 19.60
C PRO A 958 18.67 29.60 18.24
N HIS A 959 19.25 30.80 18.18
CA HIS A 959 19.41 31.59 16.97
C HIS A 959 20.34 30.91 15.94
N VAL A 960 21.20 29.97 16.35
CA VAL A 960 21.99 29.12 15.45
C VAL A 960 21.09 28.30 14.52
N ALA A 961 19.94 27.81 15.00
CA ALA A 961 19.00 27.08 14.16
C ALA A 961 18.36 27.97 13.06
N VAL A 962 18.20 29.27 13.34
CA VAL A 962 17.69 30.25 12.37
C VAL A 962 18.76 30.55 11.32
N ALA A 963 20.02 30.71 11.74
CA ALA A 963 21.15 30.94 10.84
C ALA A 963 21.33 29.82 9.80
N HIS A 964 21.03 28.58 10.17
CA HIS A 964 21.07 27.42 9.27
C HIS A 964 19.79 27.17 8.49
N GLY A 965 18.76 28.02 8.65
CA GLY A 965 17.47 27.90 7.96
C GLY A 965 16.60 26.74 8.45
N TRP A 966 16.93 26.11 9.58
CA TRP A 966 16.11 25.04 10.17
C TRP A 966 14.83 25.56 10.79
N THR A 967 14.83 26.82 11.24
CA THR A 967 13.67 27.43 11.86
C THR A 967 13.57 28.94 11.57
N THR A 968 12.51 29.58 12.05
CA THR A 968 12.35 31.06 12.01
C THR A 968 12.63 31.68 13.37
N ASP A 969 12.95 32.97 13.38
CA ASP A 969 13.27 33.69 14.62
C ASP A 969 12.14 33.64 15.66
N LYS A 970 10.88 33.62 15.21
CA LYS A 970 9.68 33.59 16.07
C LYS A 970 9.57 32.31 16.91
N VAL A 971 10.01 31.16 16.38
CA VAL A 971 9.82 29.85 17.02
C VAL A 971 11.13 29.15 17.39
N LYS A 972 12.27 29.85 17.30
CA LYS A 972 13.62 29.28 17.52
C LYS A 972 13.76 28.49 18.83
N SER A 973 13.28 29.03 19.95
CA SER A 973 13.37 28.36 21.25
C SER A 973 12.48 27.12 21.30
N ALA A 974 11.23 27.24 20.82
CA ALA A 974 10.29 26.13 20.75
C ALA A 974 10.78 25.00 19.82
N PHE A 975 11.47 25.34 18.72
CA PHE A 975 12.07 24.36 17.82
C PHE A 975 13.20 23.59 18.52
N VAL A 976 14.14 24.28 19.16
CA VAL A 976 15.24 23.64 19.89
C VAL A 976 14.71 22.76 21.03
N GLU A 977 13.72 23.23 21.77
CA GLU A 977 13.04 22.44 22.80
C GLU A 977 12.36 21.20 22.19
N MET A 978 11.61 21.35 21.10
CA MET A 978 10.96 20.24 20.39
C MET A 978 11.97 19.17 19.91
N VAL A 979 13.14 19.59 19.44
CA VAL A 979 14.18 18.67 18.94
C VAL A 979 14.81 17.88 20.07
N PHE A 980 15.20 18.56 21.17
CA PHE A 980 16.03 18.01 22.24
C PHE A 980 15.30 17.63 23.53
N HIS A 981 13.97 17.81 23.61
CA HIS A 981 13.17 17.38 24.77
C HIS A 981 13.34 15.87 25.03
N THR A 982 13.57 15.50 26.28
CA THR A 982 13.69 14.10 26.71
C THR A 982 12.52 13.71 27.63
N PRO A 983 11.82 12.59 27.37
CA PRO A 983 12.00 11.67 26.23
C PRO A 983 11.59 12.29 24.89
N TYR A 984 12.25 11.88 23.79
CA TYR A 984 11.96 12.43 22.47
C TYR A 984 10.54 12.10 22.01
N ASP A 985 9.84 13.10 21.46
CA ASP A 985 8.61 12.87 20.72
C ASP A 985 8.90 12.08 19.43
N SER A 986 8.03 11.11 19.11
CA SER A 986 8.10 10.41 17.83
C SER A 986 7.88 11.39 16.66
N MET A 987 8.46 11.09 15.49
CA MET A 987 8.30 11.92 14.29
C MET A 987 6.81 12.12 13.91
N PHE A 988 5.99 11.09 14.14
CA PHE A 988 4.54 11.17 14.00
C PHE A 988 3.92 12.26 14.91
N LYS A 989 4.30 12.32 16.20
CA LYS A 989 3.82 13.37 17.12
C LYS A 989 4.32 14.76 16.71
N LEU A 990 5.56 14.86 16.21
CA LEU A 990 6.08 16.13 15.71
C LEU A 990 5.23 16.68 14.58
N PHE A 991 4.86 15.84 13.62
CA PHE A 991 4.00 16.24 12.51
C PHE A 991 2.57 16.54 12.96
N THR A 992 1.95 15.68 13.77
CA THR A 992 0.51 15.82 14.13
C THR A 992 0.22 16.86 15.20
N GLN A 993 1.14 17.09 16.14
CA GLN A 993 0.91 17.96 17.30
C GLN A 993 1.74 19.26 17.26
N LYS A 994 2.89 19.24 16.59
CA LYS A 994 3.86 20.36 16.57
C LYS A 994 4.17 20.85 15.15
N GLN A 995 3.27 20.62 14.19
CA GLN A 995 3.46 20.93 12.77
C GLN A 995 3.91 22.38 12.50
N ALA A 996 3.30 23.34 13.18
CA ALA A 996 3.59 24.76 13.00
C ALA A 996 5.05 25.11 13.35
N VAL A 997 5.61 24.47 14.39
CA VAL A 997 7.02 24.64 14.78
C VAL A 997 7.94 23.86 13.85
N LEU A 998 7.54 22.65 13.45
CA LEU A 998 8.31 21.78 12.54
C LEU A 998 8.49 22.39 11.14
N LEU A 999 7.45 23.00 10.58
CA LEU A 999 7.47 23.51 9.20
C LEU A 999 7.79 25.00 9.10
N ALA A 1000 8.01 25.69 10.22
CA ALA A 1000 8.41 27.08 10.25
C ALA A 1000 9.87 27.25 9.81
N THR A 1001 10.12 27.25 8.51
CA THR A 1001 11.45 27.39 7.91
C THR A 1001 11.67 28.78 7.33
N SER A 1002 12.88 29.33 7.45
CA SER A 1002 13.27 30.57 6.77
C SER A 1002 14.05 30.23 5.50
N PRO A 1003 13.88 30.95 4.37
CA PRO A 1003 14.88 30.93 3.31
C PRO A 1003 16.25 31.28 3.93
N THR A 1004 17.30 30.56 3.52
CA THR A 1004 18.66 30.73 4.05
C THR A 1004 19.04 32.21 4.04
N ASN A 1005 19.36 32.77 5.21
CA ASN A 1005 19.85 34.15 5.30
C ASN A 1005 21.21 34.27 4.61
N ASP A 1006 21.49 35.46 4.08
CA ASP A 1006 22.75 35.84 3.45
C ASP A 1006 23.93 35.42 4.36
N PRO A 1007 24.96 34.70 3.85
CA PRO A 1007 26.13 34.28 4.64
C PRO A 1007 26.74 35.39 5.51
N ALA A 1008 26.58 36.65 5.12
CA ALA A 1008 26.98 37.82 5.91
C ALA A 1008 26.33 37.90 7.31
N THR A 1009 25.11 37.37 7.48
CA THR A 1009 24.36 37.38 8.74
C THR A 1009 24.95 36.41 9.78
N VAL A 1010 25.65 35.36 9.33
CA VAL A 1010 26.29 34.34 10.19
C VAL A 1010 27.63 34.84 10.73
N LEU A 1011 28.31 35.74 10.01
CA LEU A 1011 29.67 36.20 10.31
C LEU A 1011 29.79 37.04 11.60
N HIS A 1012 28.68 37.60 12.12
CA HIS A 1012 28.66 38.51 13.28
C HIS A 1012 27.86 37.98 14.49
N MET A 1013 27.55 36.68 14.51
CA MET A 1013 26.68 36.11 15.53
C MET A 1013 27.48 35.77 16.81
N ALA A 1014 27.17 36.46 17.92
CA ALA A 1014 27.80 36.21 19.21
C ALA A 1014 27.14 35.02 19.92
N MET A 1015 27.88 33.92 20.07
CA MET A 1015 27.42 32.74 20.81
C MET A 1015 27.87 32.81 22.27
N HIS A 1016 27.07 32.24 23.16
CA HIS A 1016 27.32 32.24 24.60
C HIS A 1016 27.18 30.85 25.20
N PHE A 1017 27.97 30.57 26.25
CA PHE A 1017 27.82 29.38 27.08
C PHE A 1017 28.08 29.74 28.53
N GLN A 1018 27.16 29.34 29.43
CA GLN A 1018 27.20 29.70 30.86
C GLN A 1018 27.42 31.21 31.11
N GLY A 1019 26.81 32.06 30.28
CA GLY A 1019 26.91 33.52 30.37
C GLY A 1019 28.17 34.16 29.78
N LYS A 1020 29.14 33.35 29.32
CA LYS A 1020 30.38 33.83 28.67
C LYS A 1020 30.25 33.81 27.16
N ALA A 1021 30.88 34.79 26.50
CA ALA A 1021 31.00 34.83 25.04
C ALA A 1021 32.01 33.78 24.56
N ILE A 1022 31.65 33.06 23.51
CA ILE A 1022 32.49 32.04 22.90
C ILE A 1022 33.42 32.69 21.86
N LEU A 1023 34.72 32.44 21.97
CA LEU A 1023 35.70 32.88 20.98
C LEU A 1023 35.49 32.13 19.66
N GLN A 1024 35.75 32.80 18.53
CA GLN A 1024 35.60 32.21 17.19
C GLN A 1024 34.18 31.64 16.93
N SER A 1025 33.14 32.33 17.44
CA SER A 1025 31.73 31.94 17.32
C SER A 1025 31.31 31.59 15.88
N SER A 1026 31.83 32.29 14.87
CA SER A 1026 31.55 31.99 13.45
C SER A 1026 32.05 30.60 13.03
N ALA A 1027 33.30 30.26 13.37
CA ALA A 1027 33.90 28.95 13.07
C ALA A 1027 33.16 27.82 13.80
N ILE A 1028 32.73 28.05 15.04
CA ILE A 1028 31.92 27.07 15.80
C ILE A 1028 30.55 26.91 15.15
N CYS A 1029 29.87 28.00 14.79
CA CYS A 1029 28.57 27.94 14.11
C CYS A 1029 28.64 27.15 12.78
N GLU A 1030 29.72 27.34 12.00
CA GLU A 1030 29.99 26.53 10.80
C GLU A 1030 30.28 25.06 11.14
N SER A 1031 31.05 24.80 12.20
CA SER A 1031 31.30 23.44 12.70
C SER A 1031 30.01 22.73 13.13
N LEU A 1032 29.07 23.43 13.78
CA LEU A 1032 27.77 22.88 14.15
C LEU A 1032 26.94 22.54 12.90
N LYS A 1033 26.96 23.40 11.88
CA LYS A 1033 26.37 23.10 10.58
C LYS A 1033 26.99 21.85 9.99
N ALA A 1034 28.31 21.70 10.05
CA ALA A 1034 29.00 20.53 9.56
C ALA A 1034 28.61 19.27 10.34
N ILE A 1035 28.60 19.31 11.66
CA ILE A 1035 28.17 18.18 12.50
C ILE A 1035 26.78 17.66 12.09
N VAL A 1036 25.86 18.57 11.76
CA VAL A 1036 24.49 18.22 11.37
C VAL A 1036 24.38 17.90 9.87
N LEU A 1037 25.00 18.67 8.98
CA LEU A 1037 24.77 18.64 7.52
C LEU A 1037 25.93 18.09 6.69
N THR A 1038 27.17 18.03 7.20
CA THR A 1038 28.26 17.43 6.41
C THR A 1038 28.08 15.92 6.31
N ASP A 1039 27.43 15.54 5.21
CA ASP A 1039 27.64 14.34 4.40
C ASP A 1039 29.08 14.19 3.87
N ALA A 1040 29.96 15.18 4.07
CA ALA A 1040 31.30 15.15 3.50
C ALA A 1040 32.17 13.98 4.01
N LEU A 1041 31.74 13.26 5.05
CA LEU A 1041 32.42 12.09 5.60
C LEU A 1041 31.49 10.92 5.92
N ARG A 1042 30.18 11.02 5.65
CA ARG A 1042 29.22 9.92 5.81
C ARG A 1042 28.27 9.89 4.61
N ASP A 1043 28.06 8.71 4.07
CA ASP A 1043 27.15 8.46 2.96
C ASP A 1043 26.46 7.11 3.23
N VAL A 1044 25.61 6.69 2.33
CA VAL A 1044 24.71 5.56 2.55
C VAL A 1044 25.20 4.36 1.76
N CYS A 1045 25.14 3.20 2.40
CA CYS A 1045 25.28 1.97 1.67
C CYS A 1045 24.05 1.78 0.77
N ASN A 1046 24.22 1.80 -0.56
CA ASN A 1046 23.13 1.59 -1.51
C ASN A 1046 22.59 0.14 -1.52
N MET A 1047 23.19 -0.75 -0.73
CA MET A 1047 22.67 -2.10 -0.49
C MET A 1047 21.73 -2.14 0.71
N CYS A 1048 22.20 -1.79 1.92
CA CYS A 1048 21.39 -1.86 3.14
C CYS A 1048 20.64 -0.58 3.52
N PHE A 1049 20.91 0.54 2.84
CA PHE A 1049 20.35 1.88 3.08
C PHE A 1049 20.68 2.53 4.43
N GLU A 1050 21.62 1.94 5.20
CA GLU A 1050 22.18 2.52 6.42
C GLU A 1050 23.29 3.54 6.15
N GLU A 1051 23.48 4.48 7.09
CA GLU A 1051 24.51 5.52 7.03
C GLU A 1051 25.85 5.02 7.58
N PHE A 1052 26.92 5.20 6.80
CA PHE A 1052 28.30 4.85 7.16
C PHE A 1052 29.23 6.02 6.92
N SER A 1053 30.42 6.00 7.51
CA SER A 1053 31.47 6.92 7.10
C SER A 1053 31.95 6.62 5.68
N LEU A 1054 32.31 7.65 4.90
CA LEU A 1054 32.84 7.51 3.55
C LEU A 1054 34.03 6.55 3.47
N PRO A 1055 34.99 6.52 4.43
CA PRO A 1055 36.05 5.51 4.44
C PRO A 1055 35.55 4.07 4.61
N CYS A 1056 34.39 3.87 5.24
CA CYS A 1056 33.74 2.57 5.38
C CYS A 1056 32.95 2.15 4.12
N LEU A 1057 32.84 3.04 3.12
CA LEU A 1057 32.16 2.80 1.86
C LEU A 1057 33.16 2.67 0.71
N SER A 1058 32.97 1.65 -0.11
CA SER A 1058 33.75 1.44 -1.33
C SER A 1058 32.85 1.42 -2.56
N SER A 1059 33.43 1.63 -3.74
CA SER A 1059 32.71 1.38 -5.01
C SER A 1059 32.22 -0.07 -5.04
N ALA A 1060 30.98 -0.28 -5.47
CA ALA A 1060 30.35 -1.60 -5.46
C ALA A 1060 31.13 -2.65 -6.28
N CYS A 1061 31.77 -2.24 -7.37
CA CYS A 1061 32.55 -3.12 -8.23
C CYS A 1061 33.94 -2.57 -8.59
N GLY A 1062 34.32 -1.41 -8.04
CA GLY A 1062 35.58 -0.74 -8.36
C GLY A 1062 35.54 0.13 -9.62
N ARG A 1063 34.45 0.07 -10.42
CA ARG A 1063 34.25 0.92 -11.62
C ARG A 1063 33.04 1.85 -11.49
N CYS A 1064 31.94 1.36 -10.93
CA CYS A 1064 30.71 2.16 -10.81
C CYS A 1064 30.78 3.17 -9.66
N PRO A 1065 30.06 4.30 -9.75
CA PRO A 1065 30.06 5.33 -8.71
C PRO A 1065 29.32 4.89 -7.44
N THR A 1066 28.50 3.84 -7.50
CA THR A 1066 27.66 3.36 -6.40
C THR A 1066 28.48 2.94 -5.18
N LYS A 1067 28.13 3.48 -4.02
CA LYS A 1067 28.81 3.26 -2.74
C LYS A 1067 28.11 2.20 -1.91
N VAL A 1068 28.89 1.27 -1.35
CA VAL A 1068 28.41 0.11 -0.56
C VAL A 1068 29.36 -0.15 0.60
N CYS A 1069 28.82 -0.53 1.76
CA CYS A 1069 29.60 -0.87 2.94
C CYS A 1069 30.28 -2.24 2.79
N THR A 1070 31.38 -2.42 3.54
CA THR A 1070 32.17 -3.67 3.53
C THR A 1070 31.33 -4.92 3.85
N PRO A 1071 30.48 -4.95 4.90
CA PRO A 1071 29.64 -6.13 5.18
C PRO A 1071 28.74 -6.56 4.02
N CYS A 1072 28.10 -5.61 3.34
CA CYS A 1072 27.24 -5.91 2.19
C CYS A 1072 28.04 -6.45 0.99
N LEU A 1073 29.25 -5.95 0.73
CA LEU A 1073 30.10 -6.46 -0.35
C LEU A 1073 30.66 -7.85 -0.04
N THR A 1074 31.08 -8.09 1.20
CA THR A 1074 31.49 -9.43 1.66
C THR A 1074 30.34 -10.43 1.50
N LYS A 1075 29.12 -10.04 1.89
CA LYS A 1075 27.94 -10.90 1.73
C LYS A 1075 27.57 -11.14 0.26
N TRP A 1076 27.64 -10.11 -0.58
CA TRP A 1076 27.28 -10.22 -2.01
C TRP A 1076 28.28 -11.07 -2.78
N PHE A 1077 29.57 -10.72 -2.76
CA PHE A 1077 30.59 -11.43 -3.53
C PHE A 1077 31.01 -12.74 -2.87
N GLY A 1078 31.00 -12.82 -1.53
CA GLY A 1078 31.38 -14.03 -0.79
C GLY A 1078 30.34 -15.14 -0.78
N ALA A 1079 29.14 -14.89 -1.33
CA ALA A 1079 28.10 -15.90 -1.44
C ALA A 1079 28.42 -17.00 -2.49
N ALA A 1080 29.20 -16.68 -3.52
CA ALA A 1080 29.67 -17.67 -4.49
C ALA A 1080 30.90 -18.41 -3.94
N GLN A 1081 30.78 -19.71 -3.69
CA GLN A 1081 31.85 -20.54 -3.13
C GLN A 1081 32.13 -21.76 -4.01
N PRO A 1082 33.39 -22.22 -4.10
CA PRO A 1082 33.73 -23.47 -4.78
C PRO A 1082 32.91 -24.65 -4.24
N GLY A 1083 32.42 -25.51 -5.14
CA GLY A 1083 31.63 -26.69 -4.79
C GLY A 1083 30.16 -26.44 -4.48
N HIS A 1084 29.72 -25.18 -4.41
CA HIS A 1084 28.35 -24.82 -4.04
C HIS A 1084 27.53 -24.36 -5.25
N LEU A 1085 26.21 -24.26 -5.05
CA LEU A 1085 25.31 -23.54 -5.94
C LEU A 1085 25.76 -22.08 -6.09
N VAL A 1086 25.84 -21.59 -7.33
CA VAL A 1086 26.19 -20.20 -7.65
C VAL A 1086 25.01 -19.53 -8.31
N SER A 1087 24.62 -18.37 -7.78
CA SER A 1087 23.74 -17.42 -8.45
C SER A 1087 24.58 -16.58 -9.42
N PRO A 1088 24.41 -16.71 -10.74
CA PRO A 1088 25.21 -15.95 -11.70
C PRO A 1088 25.13 -14.44 -11.52
N ALA A 1089 24.02 -13.89 -10.99
CA ALA A 1089 23.90 -12.48 -10.67
C ALA A 1089 24.98 -11.98 -9.70
N MET A 1090 25.42 -12.82 -8.76
CA MET A 1090 26.40 -12.46 -7.72
C MET A 1090 27.84 -12.44 -8.21
N LEU A 1091 28.11 -13.01 -9.39
CA LEU A 1091 29.42 -12.94 -10.03
C LEU A 1091 29.68 -11.54 -10.65
N ALA A 1092 28.63 -10.73 -10.74
CA ALA A 1092 28.65 -9.37 -11.26
C ALA A 1092 28.29 -8.34 -10.17
N CYS A 1093 28.48 -7.06 -10.50
CA CYS A 1093 28.03 -5.96 -9.66
C CYS A 1093 26.50 -5.97 -9.49
N ALA A 1094 26.03 -5.89 -8.25
CA ALA A 1094 24.61 -5.80 -7.90
C ALA A 1094 23.84 -4.64 -8.56
N PHE A 1095 24.55 -3.62 -9.06
CA PHE A 1095 23.97 -2.39 -9.60
C PHE A 1095 24.20 -2.28 -11.11
N CYS A 1096 25.45 -2.07 -11.53
CA CYS A 1096 25.77 -1.85 -12.94
C CYS A 1096 25.88 -3.13 -13.78
N ARG A 1097 25.75 -4.32 -13.16
CA ARG A 1097 25.92 -5.65 -13.78
C ARG A 1097 27.25 -5.91 -14.48
N GLY A 1098 28.19 -4.97 -14.44
CA GLY A 1098 29.57 -5.16 -14.89
C GLY A 1098 30.38 -6.01 -13.91
N PHE A 1099 31.44 -6.64 -14.42
CA PHE A 1099 32.34 -7.46 -13.61
C PHE A 1099 33.11 -6.63 -12.57
N PRO A 1100 33.29 -7.16 -11.34
CA PRO A 1100 34.09 -6.51 -10.31
C PRO A 1100 35.57 -6.44 -10.71
N THR A 1101 36.25 -5.35 -10.35
CA THR A 1101 37.70 -5.24 -10.55
C THR A 1101 38.45 -6.24 -9.68
N LEU A 1102 39.67 -6.59 -10.11
CA LEU A 1102 40.59 -7.43 -9.35
C LEU A 1102 40.74 -6.98 -7.89
N GLY A 1103 40.85 -5.68 -7.62
CA GLY A 1103 40.96 -5.15 -6.26
C GLY A 1103 39.74 -5.44 -5.37
N VAL A 1104 38.53 -5.49 -5.94
CA VAL A 1104 37.30 -5.85 -5.22
C VAL A 1104 37.26 -7.35 -4.93
N LEU A 1105 37.55 -8.20 -5.92
CA LEU A 1105 37.56 -9.64 -5.72
C LEU A 1105 38.64 -10.09 -4.73
N ARG A 1106 39.86 -9.56 -4.80
CA ARG A 1106 40.91 -9.85 -3.80
C ARG A 1106 40.44 -9.63 -2.36
N LYS A 1107 39.63 -8.58 -2.15
CA LYS A 1107 39.18 -8.19 -0.81
C LYS A 1107 37.98 -9.01 -0.33
N TYR A 1108 37.04 -9.35 -1.23
CA TYR A 1108 35.73 -9.91 -0.83
C TYR A 1108 35.47 -11.34 -1.31
N ASN A 1109 36.17 -11.84 -2.34
CA ASN A 1109 36.12 -13.23 -2.79
C ASN A 1109 37.38 -13.58 -3.60
N ARG A 1110 38.42 -14.06 -2.91
CA ARG A 1110 39.73 -14.35 -3.50
C ARG A 1110 39.69 -15.54 -4.46
N ASP A 1111 38.91 -16.57 -4.14
CA ASP A 1111 38.77 -17.76 -4.98
C ASP A 1111 38.13 -17.40 -6.33
N ALA A 1112 37.26 -16.38 -6.36
CA ALA A 1112 36.63 -15.92 -7.59
C ALA A 1112 37.59 -15.20 -8.55
N CYS A 1113 38.82 -14.87 -8.12
CA CYS A 1113 39.88 -14.45 -9.05
C CYS A 1113 40.30 -15.60 -9.99
N ALA A 1114 40.16 -16.85 -9.52
CA ALA A 1114 40.49 -18.05 -10.27
C ALA A 1114 39.31 -18.64 -11.05
N LEU A 1115 38.11 -18.08 -10.90
CA LEU A 1115 36.91 -18.57 -11.57
C LEU A 1115 36.93 -18.21 -13.05
N LYS A 1116 36.84 -19.23 -13.91
CA LYS A 1116 36.59 -19.07 -15.34
C LYS A 1116 35.09 -19.12 -15.64
N MET A 1117 34.60 -18.11 -16.35
CA MET A 1117 33.26 -18.11 -16.93
C MET A 1117 33.39 -18.40 -18.43
N ASP A 1118 32.62 -19.37 -18.94
CA ASP A 1118 32.58 -19.62 -20.38
C ASP A 1118 31.85 -18.45 -21.06
N SER A 1119 32.56 -17.65 -21.87
CA SER A 1119 32.10 -16.42 -22.54
C SER A 1119 30.90 -16.62 -23.50
N ARG A 1120 30.48 -17.86 -23.74
CA ARG A 1120 29.36 -18.25 -24.63
C ARG A 1120 28.18 -18.92 -23.92
N SER A 1121 28.24 -19.10 -22.61
CA SER A 1121 27.16 -19.75 -21.88
C SER A 1121 26.05 -18.76 -21.58
N VAL A 1122 25.03 -18.68 -22.45
CA VAL A 1122 23.75 -18.07 -22.08
C VAL A 1122 23.26 -18.79 -20.83
N ILE A 1123 23.11 -18.05 -19.73
CA ILE A 1123 22.54 -18.59 -18.49
C ILE A 1123 21.09 -18.97 -18.78
N GLU A 1124 20.82 -20.26 -18.80
CA GLU A 1124 19.50 -20.81 -19.07
C GLU A 1124 18.61 -20.55 -17.83
N PRO A 1125 17.42 -19.95 -17.99
CA PRO A 1125 16.55 -19.66 -16.86
C PRO A 1125 16.03 -20.91 -16.13
N ASN A 1126 16.09 -22.08 -16.78
CA ASN A 1126 15.65 -23.37 -16.25
C ASN A 1126 16.80 -24.22 -15.68
N MET A 1127 17.93 -23.61 -15.33
CA MET A 1127 19.10 -24.34 -14.87
C MET A 1127 19.65 -23.73 -13.57
N TYR A 1128 19.94 -24.60 -12.60
CA TYR A 1128 20.79 -24.29 -11.46
C TYR A 1128 22.25 -24.46 -11.88
N TYR A 1129 23.10 -23.50 -11.49
CA TYR A 1129 24.52 -23.50 -11.80
C TYR A 1129 25.33 -23.70 -10.54
N GLY A 1130 26.41 -24.47 -10.63
CA GLY A 1130 27.32 -24.71 -9.52
C GLY A 1130 28.76 -24.41 -9.89
N TRP A 1131 29.59 -24.13 -8.90
CA TRP A 1131 31.03 -23.98 -9.08
C TRP A 1131 31.70 -25.34 -8.99
N CYS A 1132 32.11 -25.91 -10.12
CA CYS A 1132 32.70 -27.24 -10.16
C CYS A 1132 34.07 -27.29 -9.46
N LEU A 1133 34.28 -28.24 -8.53
CA LEU A 1133 35.57 -28.43 -7.85
C LEU A 1133 36.69 -29.03 -8.73
N GLY A 1134 36.33 -29.71 -9.83
CA GLY A 1134 37.28 -30.31 -10.77
C GLY A 1134 37.89 -29.27 -11.71
N CYS A 1135 37.06 -28.75 -12.64
CA CYS A 1135 37.52 -27.79 -13.64
C CYS A 1135 37.55 -26.33 -13.15
N TYR A 1136 37.04 -26.03 -11.95
CA TYR A 1136 36.99 -24.69 -11.37
C TYR A 1136 36.23 -23.65 -12.22
N ARG A 1137 35.22 -24.12 -12.98
CA ARG A 1137 34.32 -23.30 -13.81
C ARG A 1137 32.89 -23.33 -13.27
N VAL A 1138 32.10 -22.31 -13.62
CA VAL A 1138 30.64 -22.34 -13.43
C VAL A 1138 30.04 -23.29 -14.46
N LYS A 1139 29.36 -24.34 -14.00
CA LYS A 1139 28.78 -25.38 -14.87
C LYS A 1139 27.32 -25.66 -14.48
N ARG A 1140 26.60 -26.26 -15.42
CA ARG A 1140 25.22 -26.72 -15.25
C ARG A 1140 25.18 -27.78 -14.15
N MET A 1141 24.40 -27.53 -13.10
CA MET A 1141 24.28 -28.42 -11.95
C MET A 1141 23.03 -29.30 -12.07
N MET A 1142 21.86 -28.68 -12.24
CA MET A 1142 20.60 -29.40 -12.34
C MET A 1142 19.51 -28.54 -13.00
N LYS A 1143 18.61 -29.14 -13.78
CA LYS A 1143 17.44 -28.42 -14.32
C LYS A 1143 16.45 -28.08 -13.20
N ARG A 1144 15.82 -26.92 -13.24
CA ARG A 1144 14.84 -26.52 -12.20
C ARG A 1144 13.59 -27.39 -12.20
N ASP A 1145 13.22 -27.99 -13.35
CA ASP A 1145 12.11 -28.95 -13.43
C ASP A 1145 12.32 -30.25 -12.63
N CYS A 1146 13.57 -30.55 -12.28
CA CYS A 1146 13.91 -31.77 -11.53
C CYS A 1146 13.67 -31.61 -10.03
N THR A 1147 13.77 -30.40 -9.47
CA THR A 1147 13.50 -30.11 -8.05
C THR A 1147 12.92 -28.70 -7.88
N ARG A 1148 11.78 -28.58 -7.19
CA ARG A 1148 11.18 -27.27 -6.88
C ARG A 1148 12.11 -26.40 -6.03
N ASP A 1149 12.80 -27.01 -5.06
CA ASP A 1149 13.74 -26.30 -4.20
C ASP A 1149 15.17 -26.31 -4.76
N PRO A 1150 15.92 -25.20 -4.63
CA PRO A 1150 17.31 -25.13 -5.03
C PRO A 1150 18.17 -26.08 -4.16
N PRO A 1151 19.16 -26.79 -4.74
CA PRO A 1151 20.02 -27.72 -4.00
C PRO A 1151 21.06 -26.96 -3.17
N LEU A 1152 20.62 -26.32 -2.08
CA LEU A 1152 21.47 -25.46 -1.25
C LEU A 1152 22.47 -26.25 -0.39
N ASP A 1153 22.15 -27.50 -0.06
CA ASP A 1153 22.98 -28.37 0.80
C ASP A 1153 24.14 -29.06 0.04
N GLU A 1154 24.21 -28.89 -1.28
CA GLU A 1154 25.27 -29.43 -2.11
C GLU A 1154 26.54 -28.57 -1.98
N VAL A 1155 27.56 -29.11 -1.31
CA VAL A 1155 28.82 -28.42 -0.99
C VAL A 1155 30.04 -28.94 -1.77
N ALA A 1156 29.87 -30.03 -2.53
CA ALA A 1156 30.96 -30.73 -3.23
C ALA A 1156 30.68 -30.95 -4.73
N PHE A 1157 30.00 -30.00 -5.38
CA PHE A 1157 29.59 -30.11 -6.77
C PHE A 1157 30.77 -30.34 -7.74
N ARG A 1158 30.64 -31.35 -8.60
CA ARG A 1158 31.48 -31.60 -9.77
C ARG A 1158 30.59 -31.76 -11.00
N CYS A 1159 30.94 -31.12 -12.11
CA CYS A 1159 30.18 -31.25 -13.36
C CYS A 1159 30.38 -32.62 -14.00
N ALA A 1160 29.44 -33.06 -14.83
CA ALA A 1160 29.48 -34.34 -15.51
C ALA A 1160 30.83 -34.60 -16.22
N GLU A 1161 31.34 -33.63 -16.98
CA GLU A 1161 32.65 -33.71 -17.64
C GLU A 1161 33.80 -34.09 -16.68
N CYS A 1162 33.82 -33.55 -15.45
CA CYS A 1162 34.84 -33.85 -14.47
C CYS A 1162 34.61 -35.18 -13.77
N VAL A 1163 33.36 -35.61 -13.61
CA VAL A 1163 33.05 -36.94 -13.06
C VAL A 1163 33.45 -38.01 -14.07
N ASP A 1164 33.12 -37.81 -15.34
CA ASP A 1164 33.45 -38.72 -16.45
C ASP A 1164 34.96 -38.81 -16.69
N ALA A 1165 35.70 -37.69 -16.57
CA ALA A 1165 37.16 -37.67 -16.66
C ALA A 1165 37.87 -38.40 -15.50
N HIS A 1166 37.19 -38.62 -14.38
CA HIS A 1166 37.70 -39.39 -13.23
C HIS A 1166 37.13 -40.82 -13.14
N ALA A 1167 36.42 -41.30 -14.17
CA ALA A 1167 36.12 -42.72 -14.33
C ALA A 1167 37.44 -43.51 -14.41
N PRO A 1168 37.53 -44.76 -13.91
CA PRO A 1168 38.80 -45.48 -13.86
C PRO A 1168 39.32 -45.73 -15.27
N VAL A 1169 40.35 -44.98 -15.66
CA VAL A 1169 41.11 -45.23 -16.89
C VAL A 1169 42.51 -45.71 -16.53
N ASP A 1170 42.98 -46.72 -17.27
CA ASP A 1170 44.25 -47.41 -17.09
C ASP A 1170 45.46 -46.45 -16.98
N LEU A 1171 46.47 -46.91 -16.24
CA LEU A 1171 47.71 -46.25 -15.81
C LEU A 1171 48.57 -45.56 -16.91
N GLU A 1172 48.19 -45.61 -18.19
CA GLU A 1172 48.91 -44.98 -19.31
C GLU A 1172 48.58 -43.48 -19.53
N TRP A 1173 47.53 -42.93 -18.88
CA TRP A 1173 47.13 -41.52 -19.07
C TRP A 1173 47.84 -40.51 -18.13
N ILE A 1174 48.56 -40.98 -17.11
CA ILE A 1174 49.19 -40.16 -16.05
C ILE A 1174 50.27 -39.19 -16.60
N LEU A 1175 50.82 -39.46 -17.79
CA LEU A 1175 51.85 -38.62 -18.41
C LEU A 1175 51.31 -37.46 -19.26
N ILE A 1176 50.01 -37.35 -19.50
CA ILE A 1176 49.46 -36.37 -20.47
C ILE A 1176 48.93 -35.08 -19.81
N GLU A 1177 48.60 -35.07 -18.51
CA GLU A 1177 48.08 -33.87 -17.80
C GLU A 1177 48.91 -33.41 -16.57
N SER A 1178 50.09 -34.00 -16.32
CA SER A 1178 50.98 -33.50 -15.26
C SER A 1178 51.79 -32.28 -15.72
N GLN A 1179 52.02 -31.33 -14.82
CA GLN A 1179 52.81 -30.13 -15.08
C GLN A 1179 53.99 -30.07 -14.10
N GLU A 1180 55.12 -29.54 -14.54
CA GLU A 1180 56.32 -29.43 -13.71
C GLU A 1180 56.37 -28.10 -12.97
N CYS A 1181 56.82 -28.14 -11.71
CA CYS A 1181 57.11 -26.91 -10.98
C CYS A 1181 58.20 -26.10 -11.71
N PRO A 1182 57.99 -24.81 -11.99
CA PRO A 1182 58.96 -23.99 -12.72
C PRO A 1182 60.27 -23.72 -11.97
N ASN A 1183 60.36 -24.10 -10.67
CA ASN A 1183 61.56 -23.93 -9.84
C ASN A 1183 62.29 -25.26 -9.56
N CYS A 1184 61.57 -26.28 -9.09
CA CYS A 1184 62.19 -27.57 -8.70
C CYS A 1184 61.86 -28.75 -9.62
N HIS A 1185 61.09 -28.52 -10.70
CA HIS A 1185 60.67 -29.54 -11.67
C HIS A 1185 59.90 -30.73 -11.08
N ALA A 1186 59.36 -30.61 -9.86
CA ALA A 1186 58.50 -31.63 -9.31
C ALA A 1186 57.23 -31.78 -10.17
N HIS A 1187 57.02 -32.96 -10.74
CA HIS A 1187 55.79 -33.31 -11.44
C HIS A 1187 54.62 -33.19 -10.46
N THR A 1188 53.66 -32.36 -10.85
CA THR A 1188 52.46 -32.09 -10.06
C THR A 1188 51.25 -32.52 -10.87
N GLU A 1189 50.40 -33.32 -10.25
CA GLU A 1189 49.08 -33.67 -10.74
C GLU A 1189 48.03 -32.87 -9.96
N LYS A 1190 47.04 -32.32 -10.67
CA LYS A 1190 45.97 -31.54 -10.06
C LYS A 1190 44.73 -32.41 -9.84
N ALA A 1191 44.55 -32.91 -8.62
CA ALA A 1191 43.36 -33.70 -8.23
C ALA A 1191 42.05 -32.87 -8.09
N GLY A 1192 42.15 -31.53 -8.05
CA GLY A 1192 41.04 -30.59 -7.94
C GLY A 1192 41.49 -29.22 -7.42
N GLY A 1193 40.57 -28.26 -7.32
CA GLY A 1193 40.85 -26.92 -6.79
C GLY A 1193 41.21 -25.86 -7.85
N CYS A 1194 41.71 -24.70 -7.42
CA CYS A 1194 42.11 -23.62 -8.32
C CYS A 1194 43.43 -23.95 -9.05
N ASN A 1195 43.80 -23.17 -10.09
CA ASN A 1195 45.10 -23.35 -10.77
C ASN A 1195 46.28 -22.74 -9.98
N HIS A 1196 46.08 -22.26 -8.75
CA HIS A 1196 47.17 -21.83 -7.88
C HIS A 1196 47.74 -23.04 -7.14
N ILE A 1197 48.99 -23.38 -7.45
CA ILE A 1197 49.72 -24.47 -6.80
C ILE A 1197 50.80 -23.88 -5.91
N THR A 1198 50.93 -24.42 -4.70
CA THR A 1198 52.11 -24.20 -3.85
C THR A 1198 52.91 -25.49 -3.83
N CYS A 1199 54.06 -25.47 -4.49
CA CYS A 1199 54.94 -26.64 -4.55
C CYS A 1199 55.61 -26.89 -3.19
N ILE A 1200 56.07 -28.12 -2.96
CA ILE A 1200 56.85 -28.51 -1.78
C ILE A 1200 58.15 -27.69 -1.60
N CYS A 1201 58.68 -27.09 -2.67
CA CYS A 1201 59.84 -26.19 -2.60
C CYS A 1201 59.47 -24.74 -2.21
N GLY A 1202 58.19 -24.46 -1.95
CA GLY A 1202 57.68 -23.12 -1.62
C GLY A 1202 57.27 -22.27 -2.83
N GLN A 1203 57.57 -22.71 -4.06
CA GLN A 1203 57.19 -21.98 -5.28
C GLN A 1203 55.67 -21.94 -5.45
N HIS A 1204 55.12 -20.73 -5.60
CA HIS A 1204 53.74 -20.55 -6.06
C HIS A 1204 53.72 -20.44 -7.59
N TRP A 1205 52.81 -21.14 -8.26
CA TRP A 1205 52.76 -21.12 -9.72
C TRP A 1205 51.35 -21.40 -10.26
N CYS A 1206 51.11 -20.97 -11.51
CA CYS A 1206 49.87 -21.22 -12.22
C CYS A 1206 49.96 -22.57 -12.95
N PHE A 1207 49.13 -23.55 -12.57
CA PHE A 1207 49.09 -24.87 -13.18
C PHE A 1207 48.78 -24.85 -14.69
N GLU A 1208 48.02 -23.86 -15.14
CA GLU A 1208 47.54 -23.80 -16.53
C GLU A 1208 48.62 -23.42 -17.54
N CYS A 1209 49.53 -22.52 -17.17
CA CYS A 1209 50.57 -21.98 -18.05
C CYS A 1209 51.99 -22.23 -17.54
N ALA A 1210 52.13 -23.00 -16.45
CA ALA A 1210 53.37 -23.31 -15.77
C ALA A 1210 54.21 -22.09 -15.32
N THR A 1211 53.62 -20.89 -15.19
CA THR A 1211 54.35 -19.67 -14.80
C THR A 1211 54.51 -19.57 -13.28
N GLY A 1212 55.74 -19.32 -12.79
CA GLY A 1212 56.08 -19.19 -11.37
C GLY A 1212 56.04 -17.75 -10.85
N PHE A 1213 55.68 -17.60 -9.56
CA PHE A 1213 55.55 -16.33 -8.86
C PHE A 1213 56.01 -16.42 -7.39
N ASP A 1214 56.52 -15.31 -6.85
CA ASP A 1214 57.07 -15.27 -5.48
C ASP A 1214 56.02 -15.42 -4.38
N THR A 1215 54.77 -15.06 -4.67
CA THR A 1215 53.68 -15.11 -3.68
C THR A 1215 52.42 -15.66 -4.30
N ALA A 1216 51.60 -16.31 -3.47
CA ALA A 1216 50.25 -16.74 -3.86
C ALA A 1216 49.42 -15.60 -4.46
N GLN A 1217 49.60 -14.36 -4.00
CA GLN A 1217 48.85 -13.20 -4.49
C GLN A 1217 49.11 -12.94 -5.97
N LEU A 1218 50.39 -12.99 -6.38
CA LEU A 1218 50.78 -12.77 -7.77
C LEU A 1218 50.21 -13.85 -8.72
N VAL A 1219 50.04 -15.08 -8.23
CA VAL A 1219 49.37 -16.14 -9.01
C VAL A 1219 47.92 -15.80 -9.29
N TYR A 1220 47.14 -15.39 -8.27
CA TYR A 1220 45.74 -14.99 -8.47
C TYR A 1220 45.60 -13.77 -9.37
N ASP A 1221 46.57 -12.84 -9.33
CA ASP A 1221 46.60 -11.66 -10.19
C ASP A 1221 46.77 -12.05 -11.65
N HIS A 1222 47.75 -12.92 -11.91
CA HIS A 1222 47.98 -13.49 -13.23
C HIS A 1222 46.77 -14.28 -13.73
N MET A 1223 46.16 -15.12 -12.88
CA MET A 1223 44.97 -15.89 -13.25
C MET A 1223 43.81 -14.98 -13.66
N TYR A 1224 43.61 -13.87 -12.93
CA TYR A 1224 42.60 -12.88 -13.30
C TYR A 1224 42.93 -12.18 -14.62
N THR A 1225 44.18 -11.76 -14.85
CA THR A 1225 44.52 -10.97 -16.05
C THR A 1225 44.73 -11.80 -17.32
N SER A 1226 45.19 -13.03 -17.19
CA SER A 1226 45.69 -13.85 -18.30
C SER A 1226 44.77 -15.02 -18.64
N HIS A 1227 43.93 -15.46 -17.70
CA HIS A 1227 43.10 -16.65 -17.88
C HIS A 1227 41.60 -16.39 -17.67
N ARG A 1228 41.21 -15.24 -17.12
CA ARG A 1228 39.80 -14.84 -17.04
C ARG A 1228 39.38 -14.27 -18.39
N ASP A 1229 38.43 -14.93 -19.04
CA ASP A 1229 37.83 -14.43 -20.28
C ASP A 1229 36.81 -13.36 -19.88
N ASP A 1230 37.15 -12.08 -20.09
CA ASP A 1230 36.38 -10.93 -19.61
C ASP A 1230 35.05 -10.72 -20.37
N GLY A 1231 34.72 -11.59 -21.34
CA GLY A 1231 33.49 -11.53 -22.11
C GLY A 1231 33.25 -10.10 -22.60
N GLY A 1232 34.17 -9.61 -23.44
CA GLY A 1232 34.19 -8.22 -23.88
C GLY A 1232 32.81 -7.74 -24.34
N ASN A 1233 32.42 -6.57 -23.83
CA ASN A 1233 31.33 -5.77 -24.38
C ASN A 1233 31.49 -5.64 -25.91
N GLU A 1234 30.59 -6.27 -26.65
CA GLU A 1234 29.86 -5.60 -27.73
C GLU A 1234 28.47 -5.20 -27.20
#